data_AF-A0A7W1U649-F1
#
_entry.id   AF-A0A7W1U649-F1
#
_cell.length_a   1.000
_cell.length_b   1.000
_cell.length_c   1.000
_cell.angle_alpha   90.00
_cell.angle_beta   90.00
_cell.angle_gamma   90.00
#
_symmetry.space_group_name_H-M   'P 1'
#
loop_
_entity.id
_entity.type
_entity.pdbx_description
1 polymer ?
#
loop_
_entity_poly.entity_id
_entity_poly.type
_entity_poly.pdbx_seq_one_letter_code
_entity_poly.pdbx_strand_id
1 'polypeptide(L)'
;MEEPAAEAITPQTEATASLTSKVGCTPTCVLWHLTLLALGVKSIILIADPNPQFFLGDSASYLNSALTGWIPPDRSYLYGYVIRWLCVGSGSLFSLLVVQTLASSLSAGILGWSLRRFLQIPGAVAIVVTIAYALEPLQLMYDRFVMAESFSLCAAMVFISCLLVFIDTGKRRFLVFASFAGIVSVAFRISFLPPVTALSFAAPILRFFWTDSERRLRHARVKALLISMAVITLSYFAFHTSYKLLTGKVSGAPPAYQYADGLSLLSSWCPILQLTDLPATGVSDHIFDGTYPRTFENRRGQRWMVGGIVEALHRAYPDSLQANVVAKRIAMQILRRDPMDVAGLAFHTYCRGWRRDVIKGCISEDTGNRVIPPELVQIAERRFHIAAADMPTRRTLTKSYFGRAIAWYRVLLLTPFLLMVGAAFAHGNKRMFIIFMSIYSLTVLLTAMGLAVDNSIRYLHPLSWALFAFAAYCLSLLAPKIRSRFSRATPALGLALLAGCFFGMSHSTMAAVGSKGLYVTDGVLMRKGKPYLGIGANYNSLFGQLLKDKDNNSSLAKLAELAKAGIPFVRFRACGFGPENQQLYLQDRAEYFRRMDQVVRAAEQNNIGLIPSLFWRLATVSETLGESRDQLGNPNSKSNQFIRQYTKEIVGRYNDSPAIWGWEFGNEANLGVDLHKGGRRSGILGGANSELSSAQLRVPFTTFAQTVRSIDPSRIIDTGTTRSRPAAWHMARGQNGSDNAEQSFSALLTLTPDPIDVISVHVYEKAKGTYPGANSIAGILSDLNRSAAAARKPLFLGEFPTREPAQAQEFIQAIEAARVPLSAFWVFDLPAQEATMNVSFTNQRAFVFDMIAKANQALQSR
;
A
#
# COMPACT_ATOMS: atom_id res chain seq x y z
N MET A 1 6.42 -9.70 95.32
CA MET A 1 7.78 -9.23 94.96
C MET A 1 8.35 -10.27 94.01
N GLU A 2 7.72 -10.43 92.86
CA GLU A 2 7.95 -9.73 91.57
C GLU A 2 9.03 -10.45 90.73
N GLU A 3 8.53 -11.29 89.82
CA GLU A 3 9.20 -11.87 88.65
C GLU A 3 9.43 -10.82 87.56
N PRO A 4 10.44 -10.97 86.68
CA PRO A 4 10.55 -10.16 85.48
C PRO A 4 9.71 -10.75 84.33
N ALA A 5 8.87 -9.90 83.75
CA ALA A 5 8.07 -10.19 82.56
C ALA A 5 8.87 -9.97 81.26
N ALA A 6 8.60 -10.84 80.29
CA ALA A 6 9.21 -10.87 78.96
C ALA A 6 8.79 -9.68 78.07
N GLU A 7 9.77 -9.02 77.44
CA GLU A 7 9.55 -8.04 76.37
C GLU A 7 9.24 -8.71 75.04
N ALA A 8 8.02 -8.49 74.55
CA ALA A 8 7.59 -8.85 73.21
C ALA A 8 7.87 -7.69 72.23
N ILE A 9 8.74 -7.95 71.26
CA ILE A 9 9.04 -7.07 70.12
C ILE A 9 7.80 -7.00 69.22
N THR A 10 7.19 -5.81 69.11
CA THR A 10 6.17 -5.49 68.12
C THR A 10 6.82 -4.78 66.92
N PRO A 11 6.54 -5.17 65.67
CA PRO A 11 7.08 -4.48 64.50
C PRO A 11 6.27 -3.22 64.22
N GLN A 12 6.93 -2.06 64.33
CA GLN A 12 6.40 -0.76 63.91
C GLN A 12 6.07 -0.78 62.41
N THR A 13 4.81 -0.51 62.11
CA THR A 13 4.32 -0.24 60.76
C THR A 13 4.70 1.20 60.40
N GLU A 14 5.78 1.36 59.62
CA GLU A 14 6.15 2.65 59.05
C GLU A 14 5.07 3.14 58.07
N ALA A 15 4.32 4.15 58.54
CA ALA A 15 3.48 5.00 57.74
C ALA A 15 4.33 5.80 56.75
N THR A 16 4.50 5.28 55.53
CA THR A 16 5.02 6.03 54.38
C THR A 16 3.92 6.89 53.77
N ALA A 17 3.53 7.94 54.49
CA ALA A 17 2.82 9.08 53.93
C ALA A 17 3.82 9.95 53.12
N SER A 18 4.13 9.54 51.88
CA SER A 18 4.98 10.34 50.98
C SER A 18 4.13 11.21 50.05
N LEU A 19 4.21 12.53 50.26
CA LEU A 19 3.99 13.64 49.32
C LEU A 19 3.38 13.31 47.93
N THR A 20 2.05 13.22 47.84
CA THR A 20 1.30 13.58 46.63
C THR A 20 0.01 14.32 46.98
N SER A 21 0.13 15.48 47.61
CA SER A 21 -0.94 16.46 47.74
C SER A 21 -0.57 17.73 46.97
N LYS A 22 -1.01 17.77 45.70
CA LYS A 22 -1.38 19.01 44.98
C LYS A 22 -2.05 18.60 43.66
N VAL A 23 -3.33 18.97 43.54
CA VAL A 23 -4.37 18.52 42.59
C VAL A 23 -5.03 17.18 42.93
N GLY A 24 -6.01 17.23 43.84
CA GLY A 24 -6.91 16.12 44.16
C GLY A 24 -7.97 15.87 43.08
N CYS A 25 -7.62 15.17 42.01
CA CYS A 25 -8.59 14.59 41.07
C CYS A 25 -8.79 13.11 41.41
N THR A 26 -10.04 12.65 41.52
CA THR A 26 -10.36 11.21 41.62
C THR A 26 -9.90 10.46 40.35
N PRO A 27 -9.74 9.12 40.35
CA PRO A 27 -9.39 8.37 39.14
C PRO A 27 -10.37 8.62 37.97
N THR A 28 -11.64 8.82 38.27
CA THR A 28 -12.68 9.18 37.30
C THR A 28 -12.46 10.57 36.71
N CYS A 29 -12.05 11.53 37.54
CA CYS A 29 -11.67 12.89 37.13
C CYS A 29 -10.52 12.83 36.10
N VAL A 30 -9.47 12.05 36.37
CA VAL A 30 -8.32 11.89 35.45
C VAL A 30 -8.74 11.35 34.08
N LEU A 31 -9.62 10.33 34.05
CA LEU A 31 -10.12 9.77 32.80
C LEU A 31 -10.80 10.84 31.93
N TRP A 32 -11.76 11.58 32.50
CA TRP A 32 -12.50 12.58 31.73
C TRP A 32 -11.65 13.76 31.29
N HIS A 33 -10.71 14.24 32.11
CA HIS A 33 -9.80 15.30 31.69
C HIS A 33 -8.94 14.88 30.49
N LEU A 34 -8.41 13.65 30.48
CA LEU A 34 -7.61 13.14 29.38
C LEU A 34 -8.46 12.85 28.14
N THR A 35 -9.70 12.39 28.30
CA THR A 35 -10.65 12.24 27.19
C THR A 35 -10.98 13.59 26.56
N LEU A 36 -11.29 14.62 27.37
CA LEU A 36 -11.60 15.97 26.88
C LEU A 36 -10.40 16.59 26.17
N LEU A 37 -9.19 16.36 26.67
CA LEU A 37 -7.96 16.79 26.03
C LEU A 37 -7.77 16.13 24.65
N ALA A 38 -7.92 14.81 24.57
CA ALA A 38 -7.86 14.08 23.29
C ALA A 38 -8.94 14.57 22.31
N LEU A 39 -10.15 14.81 22.82
CA LEU A 39 -11.28 15.33 22.04
C LEU A 39 -10.98 16.73 21.51
N GLY A 40 -10.42 17.64 22.31
CA GLY A 40 -10.07 18.99 21.87
C GLY A 40 -9.09 18.97 20.69
N VAL A 41 -8.02 18.18 20.81
CA VAL A 41 -7.02 18.01 19.73
C VAL A 41 -7.64 17.40 18.48
N LYS A 42 -8.45 16.34 18.64
CA LYS A 42 -9.12 15.68 17.51
C LYS A 42 -10.19 16.53 16.85
N SER A 43 -10.86 17.39 17.61
CA SER A 43 -11.86 18.33 17.09
C SER A 43 -11.23 19.33 16.12
N ILE A 44 -10.00 19.79 16.41
CA ILE A 44 -9.23 20.63 15.47
C ILE A 44 -9.01 19.90 14.14
N ILE A 45 -8.63 18.62 14.19
CA ILE A 45 -8.43 17.80 12.98
C ILE A 45 -9.76 17.48 12.28
N LEU A 46 -10.86 17.32 13.02
CA LEU A 46 -12.20 17.11 12.44
C LEU A 46 -12.72 18.36 11.74
N ILE A 47 -12.47 19.54 12.30
CA ILE A 47 -12.79 20.82 11.64
C ILE A 47 -11.93 21.00 10.39
N ALA A 48 -10.63 20.68 10.45
CA ALA A 48 -9.72 20.82 9.32
C ALA A 48 -9.96 19.79 8.20
N ASP A 49 -10.47 18.60 8.53
CA ASP A 49 -10.77 17.52 7.59
C ASP A 49 -12.11 16.85 7.96
N PRO A 50 -13.26 17.46 7.60
CA PRO A 50 -14.59 17.00 8.03
C PRO A 50 -15.18 15.92 7.11
N ASN A 51 -14.44 15.48 6.08
CA ASN A 51 -15.00 14.65 5.02
C ASN A 51 -15.04 13.16 5.44
N PRO A 52 -16.21 12.50 5.37
CA PRO A 52 -16.28 11.06 5.55
C PRO A 52 -15.56 10.35 4.41
N GLN A 53 -15.05 9.15 4.70
CA GLN A 53 -14.34 8.29 3.76
C GLN A 53 -15.01 6.92 3.69
N PHE A 54 -14.85 6.21 2.59
CA PHE A 54 -15.41 4.87 2.42
C PHE A 54 -14.32 3.82 2.29
N PHE A 55 -14.49 2.74 3.05
CA PHE A 55 -13.75 1.50 2.87
C PHE A 55 -14.61 0.56 2.02
N LEU A 56 -14.18 0.31 0.78
CA LEU A 56 -15.00 -0.39 -0.21
C LEU A 56 -15.30 -1.83 0.22
N GLY A 57 -16.57 -2.22 0.08
CA GLY A 57 -17.13 -3.45 0.65
C GLY A 57 -17.80 -3.17 2.00
N ASP A 58 -17.02 -2.85 3.04
CA ASP A 58 -17.51 -2.60 4.40
C ASP A 58 -18.52 -1.47 4.48
N SER A 59 -18.13 -0.26 4.03
CA SER A 59 -19.00 0.91 4.13
C SER A 59 -20.30 0.73 3.36
N ALA A 60 -20.25 0.06 2.20
CA ALA A 60 -21.44 -0.25 1.41
C ALA A 60 -22.40 -1.17 2.18
N SER A 61 -21.87 -2.24 2.79
CA SER A 61 -22.69 -3.17 3.59
C SER A 61 -23.35 -2.47 4.77
N TYR A 62 -22.60 -1.64 5.51
CA TYR A 62 -23.12 -0.95 6.68
C TYR A 62 -24.18 0.11 6.33
N LEU A 63 -23.98 0.85 5.23
CA LEU A 63 -24.98 1.79 4.73
C LEU A 63 -26.24 1.07 4.25
N ASN A 64 -26.10 -0.07 3.57
CA ASN A 64 -27.24 -0.89 3.20
C ASN A 64 -28.00 -1.37 4.44
N SER A 65 -27.31 -1.92 5.45
CA SER A 65 -27.92 -2.29 6.74
C SER A 65 -28.67 -1.14 7.40
N ALA A 66 -28.09 0.06 7.38
CA ALA A 66 -28.71 1.25 7.97
C ALA A 66 -30.03 1.62 7.28
N LEU A 67 -30.07 1.52 5.95
CA LEU A 67 -31.20 1.95 5.13
C LEU A 67 -32.30 0.89 5.05
N THR A 68 -31.94 -0.36 4.78
CA THR A 68 -32.90 -1.43 4.46
C THR A 68 -33.18 -2.36 5.66
N GLY A 69 -32.31 -2.36 6.68
CA GLY A 69 -32.36 -3.35 7.75
C GLY A 69 -31.72 -4.69 7.36
N TRP A 70 -31.09 -4.78 6.19
CA TRP A 70 -30.37 -5.99 5.75
C TRP A 70 -29.21 -6.35 6.67
N ILE A 71 -29.08 -7.63 7.00
CA ILE A 71 -28.01 -8.16 7.86
C ILE A 71 -26.95 -8.86 7.00
N PRO A 72 -25.72 -8.33 6.92
CA PRO A 72 -24.66 -8.94 6.14
C PRO A 72 -24.26 -10.30 6.74
N PRO A 73 -24.12 -11.36 5.93
CA PRO A 73 -23.78 -12.69 6.44
C PRO A 73 -22.34 -12.80 6.94
N ASP A 74 -21.43 -11.96 6.43
CA ASP A 74 -19.99 -12.00 6.67
C ASP A 74 -19.47 -10.94 7.67
N ARG A 75 -20.37 -10.13 8.24
CA ARG A 75 -20.02 -8.96 9.05
C ARG A 75 -21.02 -8.77 10.19
N SER A 76 -20.58 -8.07 11.24
CA SER A 76 -21.48 -7.73 12.34
C SER A 76 -22.43 -6.58 11.98
N TYR A 77 -23.71 -6.66 12.35
CA TYR A 77 -24.74 -5.69 11.93
C TYR A 77 -24.87 -4.45 12.82
N LEU A 78 -24.38 -4.50 14.07
CA LEU A 78 -24.62 -3.46 15.08
C LEU A 78 -24.23 -2.06 14.58
N TYR A 79 -23.11 -1.97 13.85
CA TYR A 79 -22.63 -0.71 13.30
C TYR A 79 -23.60 -0.09 12.27
N GLY A 80 -24.27 -0.91 11.45
CA GLY A 80 -25.31 -0.42 10.53
C GLY A 80 -26.49 0.23 11.27
N TYR A 81 -26.88 -0.30 12.42
CA TYR A 81 -27.93 0.32 13.26
C TYR A 81 -27.45 1.62 13.93
N VAL A 82 -26.18 1.71 14.32
CA VAL A 82 -25.59 2.97 14.80
C VAL A 82 -25.67 4.05 13.71
N ILE A 83 -25.32 3.71 12.46
CA ILE A 83 -25.51 4.63 11.33
C ILE A 83 -27.00 4.98 11.16
N ARG A 84 -27.90 4.00 11.26
CA ARG A 84 -29.35 4.24 11.17
C ARG A 84 -29.83 5.30 12.16
N TRP A 85 -29.45 5.15 13.43
CA TRP A 85 -29.88 6.06 14.49
C TRP A 85 -29.27 7.45 14.38
N LEU A 86 -28.01 7.56 13.95
CA LEU A 86 -27.29 8.85 13.91
C LEU A 86 -27.46 9.62 12.60
N CYS A 87 -27.58 8.92 11.47
CA CYS A 87 -27.40 9.51 10.14
C CYS A 87 -28.66 9.51 9.28
N VAL A 88 -29.53 8.50 9.40
CA VAL A 88 -30.66 8.34 8.46
C VAL A 88 -31.71 9.43 8.69
N GLY A 89 -31.98 9.80 9.94
CA GLY A 89 -32.90 10.89 10.27
C GLY A 89 -32.31 12.27 9.94
N SER A 90 -31.01 12.47 10.18
CA SER A 90 -30.33 13.74 9.94
C SER A 90 -29.93 13.98 8.49
N GLY A 91 -29.92 12.92 7.65
CA GLY A 91 -29.44 12.99 6.27
C GLY A 91 -27.95 13.35 6.16
N SER A 92 -27.15 13.08 7.20
CA SER A 92 -25.73 13.46 7.24
C SER A 92 -24.85 12.43 7.91
N LEU A 93 -23.74 12.07 7.27
CA LEU A 93 -22.70 11.22 7.86
C LEU A 93 -21.77 11.99 8.81
N PHE A 94 -21.87 13.32 8.88
CA PHE A 94 -21.03 14.11 9.78
C PHE A 94 -21.31 13.78 11.26
N SER A 95 -22.57 13.55 11.62
CA SER A 95 -22.98 13.12 12.98
C SER A 95 -22.26 11.83 13.40
N LEU A 96 -22.08 10.90 12.47
CA LEU A 96 -21.31 9.69 12.71
C LEU A 96 -19.84 10.00 12.97
N LEU A 97 -19.21 10.89 12.19
CA LEU A 97 -17.81 11.27 12.40
C LEU A 97 -17.60 11.89 13.78
N VAL A 98 -18.54 12.70 14.25
CA VAL A 98 -18.51 13.29 15.61
C VAL A 98 -18.53 12.19 16.66
N VAL A 99 -19.47 11.24 16.57
CA VAL A 99 -19.58 10.16 17.56
C VAL A 99 -18.40 9.17 17.48
N GLN A 100 -17.86 8.90 16.29
CA GLN A 100 -16.63 8.12 16.13
C GLN A 100 -15.45 8.81 16.80
N THR A 101 -15.31 10.13 16.59
CA THR A 101 -14.27 10.95 17.22
C THR A 101 -14.40 10.96 18.74
N LEU A 102 -15.62 10.96 19.28
CA LEU A 102 -15.87 10.82 20.73
C LEU A 102 -15.44 9.44 21.25
N ALA A 103 -15.84 8.36 20.58
CA ALA A 103 -15.47 7.00 20.97
C ALA A 103 -13.95 6.79 20.96
N SER A 104 -13.29 7.30 19.93
CA SER A 104 -11.86 7.16 19.76
C SER A 104 -11.05 8.07 20.70
N SER A 105 -11.60 9.24 21.07
CA SER A 105 -11.07 10.11 22.15
C SER A 105 -11.21 9.44 23.53
N LEU A 106 -12.32 8.75 23.78
CA LEU A 106 -12.50 7.97 25.01
C LEU A 106 -11.49 6.83 25.09
N SER A 107 -11.20 6.14 23.99
CA SER A 107 -10.10 5.14 23.93
C SER A 107 -8.75 5.74 24.35
N ALA A 108 -8.44 6.98 23.91
CA ALA A 108 -7.22 7.68 24.29
C ALA A 108 -7.19 8.15 25.75
N GLY A 109 -8.34 8.58 26.28
CA GLY A 109 -8.49 8.87 27.71
C GLY A 109 -8.31 7.62 28.57
N ILE A 110 -8.87 6.48 28.14
CA ILE A 110 -8.71 5.17 28.80
C ILE A 110 -7.23 4.74 28.83
N LEU A 111 -6.48 4.97 27.74
CA LEU A 111 -5.03 4.75 27.74
C LEU A 111 -4.36 5.57 28.84
N GLY A 112 -4.55 6.88 28.82
CA GLY A 112 -3.92 7.78 29.78
C GLY A 112 -4.30 7.48 31.24
N TRP A 113 -5.57 7.15 31.48
CA TRP A 113 -6.04 6.69 32.79
C TRP A 113 -5.36 5.38 33.20
N SER A 114 -5.23 4.40 32.29
CA SER A 114 -4.56 3.12 32.56
C SER A 114 -3.09 3.32 32.91
N LEU A 115 -2.40 4.22 32.20
CA LEU A 115 -1.01 4.60 32.48
C LEU A 115 -0.86 5.18 33.89
N ARG A 116 -1.79 6.06 34.31
CA ARG A 116 -1.78 6.67 35.64
C ARG A 116 -2.12 5.66 36.72
N ARG A 117 -3.13 4.80 36.50
CA ARG A 117 -3.68 3.91 37.53
C ARG A 117 -2.87 2.65 37.76
N PHE A 118 -2.36 2.02 36.70
CA PHE A 118 -1.71 0.71 36.79
C PHE A 118 -0.19 0.77 36.65
N LEU A 119 0.32 1.66 35.80
CA LEU A 119 1.77 1.84 35.59
C LEU A 119 2.37 2.99 36.43
N GLN A 120 1.53 3.77 37.11
CA GLN A 120 1.93 4.93 37.93
C GLN A 120 2.81 5.93 37.16
N ILE A 121 2.54 6.09 35.87
CA ILE A 121 3.29 6.98 34.99
C ILE A 121 3.06 8.45 35.42
N PRO A 122 4.08 9.33 35.39
CA PRO A 122 3.89 10.74 35.70
C PRO A 122 2.82 11.41 34.84
N GLY A 123 2.09 12.38 35.42
CA GLY A 123 0.95 13.04 34.76
C GLY A 123 1.31 13.65 33.41
N ALA A 124 2.46 14.34 33.34
CA ALA A 124 2.96 14.93 32.10
C ALA A 124 3.20 13.87 31.00
N VAL A 125 3.84 12.73 31.34
CA VAL A 125 4.09 11.67 30.36
C VAL A 125 2.78 11.03 29.88
N ALA A 126 1.83 10.81 30.80
CA ALA A 126 0.51 10.27 30.44
C ALA A 126 -0.24 11.22 29.50
N ILE A 127 -0.20 12.54 29.75
CA ILE A 127 -0.79 13.56 28.86
C ILE A 127 -0.18 13.50 27.46
N VAL A 128 1.15 13.50 27.35
CA VAL A 128 1.83 13.49 26.04
C VAL A 128 1.51 12.21 25.28
N VAL A 129 1.53 11.06 25.95
CA VAL A 129 1.21 9.77 25.32
C VAL A 129 -0.25 9.71 24.89
N THR A 130 -1.19 10.24 25.69
CA THR A 130 -2.61 10.34 25.31
C THR A 130 -2.79 11.19 24.06
N ILE A 131 -2.15 12.37 23.98
CA ILE A 131 -2.21 13.23 22.79
C ILE A 131 -1.58 12.53 21.58
N ALA A 132 -0.40 11.91 21.75
CA ALA A 132 0.30 11.24 20.68
C ALA A 132 -0.50 10.05 20.13
N TYR A 133 -1.15 9.27 21.00
CA TYR A 133 -2.07 8.22 20.58
C TYR A 133 -3.34 8.78 19.92
N ALA A 134 -3.88 9.89 20.41
CA ALA A 134 -5.02 10.55 19.76
C ALA A 134 -4.68 11.06 18.34
N LEU A 135 -3.41 11.38 18.08
CA LEU A 135 -2.91 11.86 16.79
C LEU A 135 -2.27 10.77 15.93
N GLU A 136 -2.38 9.50 16.30
CA GLU A 136 -1.80 8.42 15.50
C GLU A 136 -2.63 8.18 14.20
N PRO A 137 -1.99 7.78 13.09
CA PRO A 137 -2.61 7.78 11.77
C PRO A 137 -3.83 6.86 11.61
N LEU A 138 -3.87 5.70 12.30
CA LEU A 138 -5.01 4.77 12.20
C LEU A 138 -6.25 5.35 12.89
N GLN A 139 -6.09 5.86 14.10
CA GLN A 139 -7.10 6.60 14.87
C GLN A 139 -7.73 7.71 14.04
N LEU A 140 -6.91 8.62 13.49
CA LEU A 140 -7.42 9.77 12.73
C LEU A 140 -8.15 9.35 11.44
N MET A 141 -7.64 8.31 10.77
CA MET A 141 -8.24 7.84 9.52
C MET A 141 -9.53 7.05 9.74
N TYR A 142 -9.57 6.15 10.73
CA TYR A 142 -10.76 5.37 11.05
C TYR A 142 -11.86 6.21 11.71
N ASP A 143 -11.54 7.37 12.27
CA ASP A 143 -12.55 8.35 12.64
C ASP A 143 -13.28 8.96 11.43
N ARG A 144 -12.68 8.90 10.23
CA ARG A 144 -13.27 9.39 8.96
C ARG A 144 -13.93 8.29 8.16
N PHE A 145 -13.42 7.07 8.23
CA PHE A 145 -14.05 5.95 7.54
C PHE A 145 -15.43 5.64 8.12
N VAL A 146 -16.40 5.33 7.25
CA VAL A 146 -17.68 4.76 7.65
C VAL A 146 -17.47 3.27 7.98
N MET A 147 -17.03 3.03 9.22
CA MET A 147 -16.37 1.81 9.63
C MET A 147 -16.48 1.56 11.15
N ALA A 148 -16.62 0.32 11.58
CA ALA A 148 -16.89 -0.06 12.99
C ALA A 148 -15.67 0.08 13.94
N GLU A 149 -14.52 0.52 13.43
CA GLU A 149 -13.20 0.51 14.06
C GLU A 149 -13.15 1.33 15.35
N SER A 150 -13.62 2.58 15.31
CA SER A 150 -13.55 3.47 16.49
C SER A 150 -14.43 2.95 17.64
N PHE A 151 -15.61 2.39 17.33
CA PHE A 151 -16.53 1.84 18.32
C PHE A 151 -16.03 0.50 18.89
N SER A 152 -15.62 -0.43 18.03
CA SER A 152 -15.08 -1.72 18.46
C SER A 152 -13.83 -1.56 19.32
N LEU A 153 -12.91 -0.66 18.93
CA LEU A 153 -11.71 -0.39 19.71
C LEU A 153 -12.04 0.25 21.06
N CYS A 154 -12.94 1.24 21.10
CA CYS A 154 -13.37 1.84 22.36
C CYS A 154 -13.98 0.79 23.32
N ALA A 155 -14.86 -0.07 22.82
CA ALA A 155 -15.45 -1.16 23.61
C ALA A 155 -14.38 -2.15 24.10
N ALA A 156 -13.42 -2.51 23.25
CA ALA A 156 -12.28 -3.34 23.63
C ALA A 156 -11.42 -2.71 24.74
N MET A 157 -11.22 -1.38 24.72
CA MET A 157 -10.47 -0.68 25.76
C MET A 157 -11.23 -0.58 27.09
N VAL A 158 -12.55 -0.46 27.05
CA VAL A 158 -13.39 -0.59 28.26
C VAL A 158 -13.30 -2.02 28.82
N PHE A 159 -13.39 -3.03 27.96
CA PHE A 159 -13.21 -4.44 28.32
C PHE A 159 -11.87 -4.70 29.02
N ILE A 160 -10.76 -4.28 28.41
CA ILE A 160 -9.40 -4.41 28.97
C ILE A 160 -9.31 -3.70 30.32
N SER A 161 -9.87 -2.48 30.42
CA SER A 161 -9.87 -1.70 31.66
C SER A 161 -10.62 -2.40 32.78
N CYS A 162 -11.78 -2.99 32.50
CA CYS A 162 -12.53 -3.77 33.48
C CYS A 162 -11.72 -4.98 33.99
N LEU A 163 -11.05 -5.71 33.09
CA LEU A 163 -10.19 -6.84 33.48
C LEU A 163 -9.00 -6.38 34.31
N LEU A 164 -8.34 -5.28 33.95
CA LEU A 164 -7.23 -4.71 34.73
C LEU A 164 -7.68 -4.26 36.13
N VAL A 165 -8.86 -3.62 36.25
CA VAL A 165 -9.43 -3.27 37.56
C VAL A 165 -9.76 -4.52 38.37
N PHE A 166 -10.24 -5.59 37.74
CA PHE A 166 -10.43 -6.87 38.43
C PHE A 166 -9.10 -7.48 38.88
N ILE A 167 -8.07 -7.49 38.04
CA ILE A 167 -6.74 -8.02 38.37
C ILE A 167 -6.15 -7.25 39.56
N ASP A 168 -6.30 -5.94 39.60
CA ASP A 168 -5.84 -5.07 40.68
C ASP A 168 -6.68 -5.23 41.97
N THR A 169 -8.01 -5.09 41.88
CA THR A 169 -8.89 -4.98 43.06
C THR A 169 -9.54 -6.29 43.52
N GLY A 170 -9.65 -7.29 42.65
CA GLY A 170 -10.38 -8.54 42.90
C GLY A 170 -11.90 -8.42 42.89
N LYS A 171 -12.44 -7.24 42.57
CA LYS A 171 -13.88 -6.99 42.56
C LYS A 171 -14.52 -7.68 41.35
N ARG A 172 -15.18 -8.81 41.61
CA ARG A 172 -15.74 -9.72 40.58
C ARG A 172 -16.83 -9.09 39.70
N ARG A 173 -17.50 -8.02 40.15
CA ARG A 173 -18.45 -7.26 39.31
C ARG A 173 -17.82 -6.77 38.00
N PHE A 174 -16.51 -6.48 38.00
CA PHE A 174 -15.80 -6.07 36.79
C PHE A 174 -15.60 -7.21 35.79
N LEU A 175 -15.69 -8.48 36.20
CA LEU A 175 -15.75 -9.59 35.26
C LEU A 175 -17.06 -9.58 34.46
N VAL A 176 -18.18 -9.25 35.12
CA VAL A 176 -19.49 -9.12 34.45
C VAL A 176 -19.49 -7.93 33.48
N PHE A 177 -18.99 -6.78 33.92
CA PHE A 177 -18.84 -5.60 33.05
C PHE A 177 -17.87 -5.86 31.89
N ALA A 178 -16.77 -6.60 32.13
CA ALA A 178 -15.85 -7.02 31.09
C ALA A 178 -16.58 -7.91 30.07
N SER A 179 -17.30 -8.95 30.49
CA SER A 179 -18.06 -9.82 29.58
C SER A 179 -19.04 -9.04 28.71
N PHE A 180 -19.72 -8.03 29.27
CA PHE A 180 -20.60 -7.14 28.50
C PHE A 180 -19.82 -6.28 27.49
N ALA A 181 -18.77 -5.56 27.92
CA ALA A 181 -17.97 -4.73 27.02
C ALA A 181 -17.27 -5.56 25.93
N GLY A 182 -16.83 -6.77 26.26
CA GLY A 182 -16.22 -7.73 25.35
C GLY A 182 -17.18 -8.16 24.26
N ILE A 183 -18.42 -8.53 24.60
CA ILE A 183 -19.41 -8.89 23.57
C ILE A 183 -19.80 -7.67 22.71
N VAL A 184 -19.85 -6.46 23.28
CA VAL A 184 -20.10 -5.24 22.49
C VAL A 184 -18.99 -5.02 21.46
N SER A 185 -17.72 -5.22 21.85
CA SER A 185 -16.59 -5.16 20.92
C SER A 185 -16.72 -6.18 19.78
N VAL A 186 -17.12 -7.42 20.09
CA VAL A 186 -17.36 -8.50 19.11
C VAL A 186 -18.56 -8.19 18.21
N ALA A 187 -19.61 -7.58 18.77
CA ALA A 187 -20.82 -7.18 18.06
C ALA A 187 -20.57 -6.04 17.05
N PHE A 188 -19.54 -5.21 17.26
CA PHE A 188 -19.06 -4.29 16.23
C PHE A 188 -18.12 -4.98 15.25
N ARG A 189 -17.22 -5.85 15.74
CA ARG A 189 -16.22 -6.50 14.90
C ARG A 189 -15.79 -7.85 15.47
N ILE A 190 -16.16 -8.92 14.76
CA ILE A 190 -15.92 -10.30 15.18
C ILE A 190 -14.44 -10.66 15.38
N SER A 191 -13.50 -9.91 14.77
CA SER A 191 -12.06 -10.12 14.98
C SER A 191 -11.60 -9.89 16.43
N PHE A 192 -12.42 -9.28 17.28
CA PHE A 192 -12.15 -9.20 18.72
C PHE A 192 -12.53 -10.47 19.50
N LEU A 193 -13.20 -11.45 18.88
CA LEU A 193 -13.64 -12.66 19.58
C LEU A 193 -12.47 -13.45 20.17
N PRO A 194 -11.36 -13.75 19.44
CA PRO A 194 -10.22 -14.42 20.05
C PRO A 194 -9.56 -13.64 21.22
N PRO A 195 -9.19 -12.34 21.11
CA PRO A 195 -8.60 -11.62 22.24
C PRO A 195 -9.57 -11.45 23.41
N VAL A 196 -10.87 -11.24 23.18
CA VAL A 196 -11.88 -11.19 24.26
C VAL A 196 -11.96 -12.53 24.98
N THR A 197 -11.97 -13.64 24.26
CA THR A 197 -11.99 -14.98 24.85
C THR A 197 -10.73 -15.22 25.69
N ALA A 198 -9.55 -15.03 25.08
CA ALA A 198 -8.27 -15.29 25.73
C ALA A 198 -8.09 -14.47 27.02
N LEU A 199 -8.37 -13.17 26.97
CA LEU A 199 -8.18 -12.28 28.12
C LEU A 199 -9.21 -12.51 29.23
N SER A 200 -10.45 -12.87 28.88
CA SER A 200 -11.49 -13.18 29.88
C SER A 200 -11.05 -14.31 30.81
N PHE A 201 -10.46 -15.37 30.26
CA PHE A 201 -9.99 -16.51 31.04
C PHE A 201 -8.56 -16.35 31.58
N ALA A 202 -7.72 -15.55 30.93
CA ALA A 202 -6.39 -15.24 31.45
C ALA A 202 -6.44 -14.35 32.70
N ALA A 203 -7.39 -13.41 32.81
CA ALA A 203 -7.41 -12.44 33.90
C ALA A 203 -7.55 -13.06 35.32
N PRO A 204 -8.46 -14.02 35.59
CA PRO A 204 -8.50 -14.74 36.87
C PRO A 204 -7.21 -15.48 37.19
N ILE A 205 -6.59 -16.11 36.18
CA ILE A 205 -5.33 -16.86 36.33
C ILE A 205 -4.18 -15.91 36.67
N LEU A 206 -4.06 -14.80 35.95
CA LEU A 206 -3.04 -13.79 36.22
C LEU A 206 -3.20 -13.18 37.62
N ARG A 207 -4.43 -12.90 38.05
CA ARG A 207 -4.68 -12.46 39.43
C ARG A 207 -4.28 -13.52 40.44
N PHE A 208 -4.52 -14.80 40.15
CA PHE A 208 -4.07 -15.88 41.01
C PHE A 208 -2.56 -15.84 41.20
N PHE A 209 -1.74 -15.60 40.17
CA PHE A 209 -0.27 -15.54 40.30
C PHE A 209 0.27 -14.20 40.83
N TRP A 210 -0.56 -13.16 40.94
CA TRP A 210 -0.13 -11.83 41.36
C TRP A 210 0.24 -11.73 42.84
N THR A 211 -0.44 -12.46 43.73
CA THR A 211 -0.26 -12.33 45.17
C THR A 211 0.85 -13.25 45.68
N ASP A 212 1.82 -12.77 46.45
CA ASP A 212 2.78 -13.62 47.17
C ASP A 212 2.14 -14.08 48.49
N SER A 213 2.15 -15.38 48.81
CA SER A 213 1.88 -15.84 50.19
C SER A 213 1.86 -17.37 50.43
N GLU A 214 2.10 -17.73 51.69
CA GLU A 214 2.01 -19.00 52.42
C GLU A 214 0.83 -19.97 52.14
N ARG A 215 0.99 -21.22 52.61
CA ARG A 215 0.13 -22.40 52.36
C ARG A 215 -1.35 -22.24 52.77
N ARG A 216 -1.66 -21.51 53.86
CA ARG A 216 -3.06 -21.22 54.29
C ARG A 216 -3.77 -20.24 53.35
N LEU A 217 -3.05 -19.22 52.89
CA LEU A 217 -3.56 -18.24 51.93
C LEU A 217 -3.75 -18.85 50.53
N ARG A 218 -3.01 -19.91 50.19
CA ARG A 218 -3.17 -20.66 48.94
C ARG A 218 -4.58 -21.25 48.79
N HIS A 219 -5.18 -21.83 49.83
CA HIS A 219 -6.54 -22.40 49.76
C HIS A 219 -7.60 -21.32 49.50
N ALA A 220 -7.51 -20.19 50.21
CA ALA A 220 -8.40 -19.05 49.99
C ALA A 220 -8.26 -18.48 48.57
N ARG A 221 -7.04 -18.46 48.00
CA ARG A 221 -6.78 -18.03 46.62
C ARG A 221 -7.32 -19.00 45.58
N VAL A 222 -7.18 -20.31 45.80
CA VAL A 222 -7.80 -21.32 44.91
C VAL A 222 -9.31 -21.14 44.92
N LYS A 223 -9.94 -20.99 46.08
CA LYS A 223 -11.38 -20.69 46.19
C LYS A 223 -11.74 -19.40 45.45
N ALA A 224 -10.95 -18.32 45.62
CA ALA A 224 -11.19 -17.05 44.93
C ALA A 224 -11.02 -17.17 43.40
N LEU A 225 -10.05 -17.95 42.92
CA LEU A 225 -9.86 -18.28 41.51
C LEU A 225 -11.06 -19.04 40.97
N LEU A 226 -11.50 -20.12 41.64
CA LEU A 226 -12.65 -20.92 41.23
C LEU A 226 -13.93 -20.09 41.13
N ILE A 227 -14.19 -19.23 42.13
CA ILE A 227 -15.34 -18.31 42.09
C ILE A 227 -15.21 -17.33 40.93
N SER A 228 -14.02 -16.76 40.71
CA SER A 228 -13.80 -15.81 39.61
C SER A 228 -13.95 -16.49 38.25
N MET A 229 -13.48 -17.74 38.11
CA MET A 229 -13.67 -18.59 36.94
C MET A 229 -15.14 -18.89 36.70
N ALA A 230 -15.91 -19.22 37.75
CA ALA A 230 -17.35 -19.41 37.63
C ALA A 230 -18.08 -18.14 37.18
N VAL A 231 -17.77 -16.99 37.79
CA VAL A 231 -18.39 -15.70 37.43
C VAL A 231 -18.07 -15.30 35.98
N ILE A 232 -16.80 -15.40 35.55
CA ILE A 232 -16.46 -15.06 34.17
C ILE A 232 -17.08 -16.05 33.19
N THR A 233 -17.07 -17.35 33.49
CA THR A 233 -17.69 -18.38 32.64
C THR A 233 -19.18 -18.13 32.46
N LEU A 234 -19.93 -17.98 33.56
CA LEU A 234 -21.37 -17.74 33.52
C LEU A 234 -21.71 -16.44 32.78
N SER A 235 -21.03 -15.33 33.09
CA SER A 235 -21.30 -14.05 32.43
C SER A 235 -20.89 -14.05 30.95
N TYR A 236 -19.73 -14.63 30.61
CA TYR A 236 -19.25 -14.77 29.24
C TYR A 236 -20.26 -15.56 28.40
N PHE A 237 -20.64 -16.77 28.85
CA PHE A 237 -21.60 -17.58 28.12
C PHE A 237 -22.99 -16.96 28.07
N ALA A 238 -23.45 -16.29 29.13
CA ALA A 238 -24.71 -15.57 29.12
C ALA A 238 -24.73 -14.50 28.02
N PHE A 239 -23.79 -13.55 28.04
CA PHE A 239 -23.75 -12.46 27.06
C PHE A 239 -23.51 -12.94 25.63
N HIS A 240 -22.58 -13.88 25.43
CA HIS A 240 -22.29 -14.42 24.11
C HIS A 240 -23.47 -15.23 23.55
N THR A 241 -24.20 -15.98 24.38
CA THR A 241 -25.40 -16.71 23.95
C THR A 241 -26.54 -15.74 23.65
N SER A 242 -26.77 -14.73 24.51
CA SER A 242 -27.76 -13.68 24.26
C SER A 242 -27.50 -12.94 22.94
N TYR A 243 -26.24 -12.62 22.62
CA TYR A 243 -25.89 -11.99 21.36
C TYR A 243 -26.18 -12.90 20.15
N LYS A 244 -25.86 -14.20 20.23
CA LYS A 244 -26.19 -15.15 19.15
C LYS A 244 -27.69 -15.29 18.96
N LEU A 245 -28.46 -15.39 20.05
CA LEU A 245 -29.92 -15.45 20.01
C LEU A 245 -30.52 -14.19 19.39
N LEU A 246 -30.01 -13.01 19.77
CA LEU A 246 -30.42 -11.74 19.18
C LEU A 246 -30.10 -11.68 17.69
N THR A 247 -28.90 -12.10 17.29
CA THR A 247 -28.50 -12.17 15.88
C THR A 247 -29.42 -13.08 15.08
N GLY A 248 -29.76 -14.25 15.63
CA GLY A 248 -30.73 -15.18 15.03
C GLY A 248 -32.11 -14.56 14.87
N LYS A 249 -32.61 -13.88 15.91
CA LYS A 249 -33.90 -13.19 15.88
C LYS A 249 -33.94 -12.06 14.84
N VAL A 250 -32.89 -11.24 14.78
CA VAL A 250 -32.81 -10.10 13.85
C VAL A 250 -32.63 -10.57 12.40
N SER A 251 -31.95 -11.69 12.19
CA SER A 251 -31.64 -12.21 10.84
C SER A 251 -32.66 -13.22 10.32
N GLY A 252 -33.62 -13.66 11.15
CA GLY A 252 -34.55 -14.74 10.80
C GLY A 252 -33.86 -16.10 10.59
N ALA A 253 -32.75 -16.34 11.29
CA ALA A 253 -31.88 -17.50 11.08
C ALA A 253 -31.43 -18.12 12.41
N PRO A 254 -30.78 -19.30 12.42
CA PRO A 254 -30.30 -19.91 13.66
C PRO A 254 -29.33 -19.00 14.45
N PRO A 255 -29.23 -19.17 15.78
CA PRO A 255 -28.33 -18.36 16.61
C PRO A 255 -26.85 -18.51 16.19
N ALA A 256 -26.23 -17.41 15.77
CA ALA A 256 -24.82 -17.37 15.35
C ALA A 256 -24.20 -16.00 15.64
N TYR A 257 -22.86 -15.88 15.57
CA TYR A 257 -22.21 -14.56 15.60
C TYR A 257 -22.36 -13.83 14.26
N GLN A 258 -22.25 -14.61 13.17
CA GLN A 258 -22.44 -14.25 11.77
C GLN A 258 -22.63 -15.55 10.97
N TYR A 259 -22.97 -15.46 9.69
CA TYR A 259 -23.39 -16.61 8.86
C TYR A 259 -22.40 -17.05 7.78
N ALA A 260 -21.25 -16.37 7.64
CA ALA A 260 -20.20 -16.71 6.67
C ALA A 260 -18.80 -16.89 7.31
N ASP A 261 -18.75 -17.27 8.59
CA ASP A 261 -17.50 -17.53 9.34
C ASP A 261 -16.72 -18.74 8.80
N GLY A 262 -17.40 -19.85 8.51
CA GLY A 262 -16.83 -21.05 7.92
C GLY A 262 -16.26 -20.81 6.53
N LEU A 263 -17.01 -20.10 5.68
CA LEU A 263 -16.54 -19.72 4.34
C LEU A 263 -15.29 -18.82 4.42
N SER A 264 -15.23 -17.91 5.39
CA SER A 264 -14.08 -17.02 5.58
C SER A 264 -12.85 -17.79 6.05
N LEU A 265 -13.05 -18.73 6.97
CA LEU A 265 -12.00 -19.58 7.51
C LEU A 265 -11.41 -20.51 6.45
N LEU A 266 -12.27 -21.20 5.71
CA LEU A 266 -11.85 -22.07 4.62
C LEU A 266 -11.10 -21.30 3.53
N SER A 267 -11.57 -20.11 3.15
CA SER A 267 -10.86 -19.28 2.17
C SER A 267 -9.48 -18.85 2.67
N SER A 268 -9.36 -18.55 3.98
CA SER A 268 -8.10 -18.16 4.60
C SER A 268 -7.09 -19.30 4.64
N TRP A 269 -7.55 -20.55 4.74
CA TRP A 269 -6.71 -21.76 4.82
C TRP A 269 -6.69 -22.59 3.54
N CYS A 270 -7.29 -22.07 2.46
CA CYS A 270 -7.41 -22.74 1.17
C CYS A 270 -6.08 -23.29 0.61
N PRO A 271 -4.90 -22.66 0.83
CA PRO A 271 -3.63 -23.24 0.37
C PRO A 271 -3.31 -24.63 0.93
N ILE A 272 -3.84 -24.96 2.11
CA ILE A 272 -3.60 -26.23 2.81
C ILE A 272 -4.62 -27.30 2.39
N LEU A 273 -5.75 -26.89 1.80
CA LEU A 273 -6.86 -27.77 1.40
C LEU A 273 -6.36 -28.93 0.52
N GLN A 274 -6.74 -30.16 0.82
CA GLN A 274 -6.47 -31.32 -0.03
C GLN A 274 -7.75 -31.84 -0.67
N LEU A 275 -7.61 -32.60 -1.76
CA LEU A 275 -8.77 -33.19 -2.44
C LEU A 275 -9.54 -34.16 -1.53
N THR A 276 -8.82 -34.86 -0.64
CA THR A 276 -9.36 -35.73 0.40
C THR A 276 -10.22 -34.99 1.44
N ASP A 277 -10.12 -33.66 1.53
CA ASP A 277 -10.96 -32.83 2.39
C ASP A 277 -12.34 -32.51 1.73
N LEU A 278 -12.52 -32.82 0.43
CA LEU A 278 -13.72 -32.50 -0.36
C LEU A 278 -14.64 -33.68 -0.80
N PRO A 279 -14.44 -34.97 -0.45
CA PRO A 279 -15.02 -36.10 -1.18
C PRO A 279 -16.55 -36.19 -1.16
N ALA A 280 -17.21 -35.52 -0.22
CA ALA A 280 -18.67 -35.50 -0.08
C ALA A 280 -19.31 -34.13 -0.43
N THR A 281 -18.53 -33.21 -0.99
CA THR A 281 -18.95 -31.81 -1.14
C THR A 281 -19.60 -31.48 -2.48
N GLY A 282 -19.44 -32.33 -3.50
CA GLY A 282 -19.87 -32.03 -4.88
C GLY A 282 -19.07 -30.89 -5.54
N VAL A 283 -18.02 -30.39 -4.87
CA VAL A 283 -17.11 -29.38 -5.41
C VAL A 283 -16.09 -30.06 -6.30
N SER A 284 -16.03 -29.66 -7.57
CA SER A 284 -15.11 -30.25 -8.54
C SER A 284 -13.66 -29.78 -8.35
N ASP A 285 -12.73 -30.66 -8.71
CA ASP A 285 -11.27 -30.51 -8.62
C ASP A 285 -10.72 -29.32 -9.43
N HIS A 286 -11.51 -28.72 -10.32
CA HIS A 286 -11.12 -27.53 -11.07
C HIS A 286 -10.77 -26.32 -10.18
N ILE A 287 -11.17 -26.30 -8.90
CA ILE A 287 -10.74 -25.25 -7.95
C ILE A 287 -9.23 -25.32 -7.62
N PHE A 288 -8.58 -26.47 -7.89
CA PHE A 288 -7.16 -26.68 -7.63
C PHE A 288 -6.31 -26.03 -8.74
N ASP A 289 -6.76 -26.15 -10.00
CA ASP A 289 -6.03 -25.71 -11.20
C ASP A 289 -6.74 -24.57 -11.98
N GLY A 290 -7.81 -24.01 -11.43
CA GLY A 290 -8.64 -22.99 -12.07
C GLY A 290 -8.05 -21.57 -12.04
N THR A 291 -8.88 -20.58 -12.38
CA THR A 291 -8.48 -19.15 -12.48
C THR A 291 -7.81 -18.59 -11.23
N TYR A 292 -8.18 -19.11 -10.05
CA TYR A 292 -7.58 -18.75 -8.77
C TYR A 292 -6.98 -20.00 -8.12
N PRO A 293 -5.78 -20.46 -8.49
CA PRO A 293 -5.21 -21.66 -7.86
C PRO A 293 -5.01 -21.43 -6.36
N ARG A 294 -4.94 -22.51 -5.57
CA ARG A 294 -4.84 -22.49 -4.09
C ARG A 294 -3.46 -22.04 -3.57
N THR A 295 -2.93 -20.95 -4.13
CA THR A 295 -1.67 -20.37 -3.69
C THR A 295 -1.92 -19.40 -2.54
N PHE A 296 -0.84 -19.12 -1.80
CA PHE A 296 -0.84 -18.14 -0.72
C PHE A 296 -1.42 -16.77 -1.12
N GLU A 297 -1.13 -16.30 -2.34
CA GLU A 297 -1.53 -15.00 -2.87
C GLU A 297 -3.00 -14.96 -3.33
N ASN A 298 -3.59 -16.12 -3.67
CA ASN A 298 -4.93 -16.19 -4.25
C ASN A 298 -6.05 -16.42 -3.22
N ARG A 299 -5.76 -16.42 -1.92
CA ARG A 299 -6.76 -16.56 -0.85
C ARG A 299 -7.91 -15.56 -0.93
N ARG A 300 -7.62 -14.34 -1.39
CA ARG A 300 -8.64 -13.31 -1.67
C ARG A 300 -9.52 -13.67 -2.86
N GLY A 301 -8.92 -14.21 -3.93
CA GLY A 301 -9.62 -14.71 -5.11
C GLY A 301 -10.57 -15.86 -4.75
N GLN A 302 -10.07 -16.79 -3.94
CA GLN A 302 -10.84 -17.91 -3.38
C GLN A 302 -12.07 -17.47 -2.57
N ARG A 303 -11.97 -16.33 -1.88
CA ARG A 303 -13.04 -15.76 -1.06
C ARG A 303 -14.10 -15.00 -1.85
N TRP A 304 -13.69 -14.17 -2.81
CA TRP A 304 -14.56 -13.12 -3.39
C TRP A 304 -14.76 -13.19 -4.90
N MET A 305 -13.97 -13.97 -5.63
CA MET A 305 -14.01 -13.98 -7.09
C MET A 305 -14.78 -15.18 -7.63
N VAL A 306 -15.37 -15.00 -8.82
CA VAL A 306 -15.99 -16.06 -9.61
C VAL A 306 -14.92 -17.10 -9.99
N GLY A 307 -15.16 -18.37 -9.69
CA GLY A 307 -14.20 -19.47 -9.82
C GLY A 307 -13.42 -19.79 -8.53
N GLY A 308 -13.71 -19.11 -7.41
CA GLY A 308 -13.16 -19.43 -6.09
C GLY A 308 -13.96 -20.48 -5.32
N ILE A 309 -13.38 -21.00 -4.24
CA ILE A 309 -13.96 -22.06 -3.38
C ILE A 309 -15.33 -21.67 -2.79
N VAL A 310 -15.52 -20.39 -2.45
CA VAL A 310 -16.81 -19.92 -1.91
C VAL A 310 -17.92 -20.06 -2.93
N GLU A 311 -17.66 -19.64 -4.17
CA GLU A 311 -18.63 -19.77 -5.24
C GLU A 311 -18.89 -21.24 -5.58
N ALA A 312 -17.83 -22.06 -5.64
CA ALA A 312 -17.96 -23.49 -5.88
C ALA A 312 -18.83 -24.19 -4.82
N LEU A 313 -18.67 -23.81 -3.54
CA LEU A 313 -19.52 -24.31 -2.47
C LEU A 313 -20.97 -23.81 -2.57
N HIS A 314 -21.20 -22.56 -2.98
CA HIS A 314 -22.56 -22.05 -3.21
C HIS A 314 -23.25 -22.72 -4.40
N ARG A 315 -22.50 -23.13 -5.43
CA ARG A 315 -23.05 -23.93 -6.53
C ARG A 315 -23.43 -25.34 -6.09
N ALA A 316 -22.61 -25.97 -5.24
CA ALA A 316 -22.88 -27.30 -4.71
C ALA A 316 -24.00 -27.31 -3.64
N TYR A 317 -24.09 -26.23 -2.86
CA TYR A 317 -25.07 -26.04 -1.79
C TYR A 317 -25.77 -24.68 -1.96
N PRO A 318 -26.94 -24.64 -2.64
CA PRO A 318 -27.67 -23.39 -2.86
C PRO A 318 -28.07 -22.67 -1.57
N ASP A 319 -28.31 -23.42 -0.48
CA ASP A 319 -28.47 -22.83 0.85
C ASP A 319 -27.13 -22.33 1.40
N SER A 320 -27.01 -21.01 1.53
CA SER A 320 -25.80 -20.34 2.04
C SER A 320 -25.45 -20.76 3.48
N LEU A 321 -26.44 -21.11 4.31
CA LEU A 321 -26.18 -21.59 5.67
C LEU A 321 -25.54 -22.97 5.64
N GLN A 322 -26.09 -23.87 4.82
CA GLN A 322 -25.53 -25.20 4.60
C GLN A 322 -24.11 -25.11 4.03
N ALA A 323 -23.89 -24.26 3.01
CA ALA A 323 -22.56 -24.03 2.43
C ALA A 323 -21.55 -23.57 3.50
N ASN A 324 -21.95 -22.66 4.40
CA ASN A 324 -21.09 -22.21 5.49
C ASN A 324 -20.79 -23.31 6.52
N VAL A 325 -21.76 -24.14 6.87
CA VAL A 325 -21.56 -25.30 7.77
C VAL A 325 -20.58 -26.29 7.17
N VAL A 326 -20.71 -26.59 5.87
CA VAL A 326 -19.78 -27.46 5.13
C VAL A 326 -18.38 -26.84 5.11
N ALA A 327 -18.26 -25.56 4.75
CA ALA A 327 -16.98 -24.86 4.74
C ALA A 327 -16.28 -24.89 6.10
N LYS A 328 -17.04 -24.69 7.18
CA LYS A 328 -16.52 -24.76 8.56
C LYS A 328 -16.03 -26.16 8.90
N ARG A 329 -16.75 -27.20 8.48
CA ARG A 329 -16.34 -28.60 8.69
C ARG A 329 -15.01 -28.89 8.00
N ILE A 330 -14.86 -28.48 6.74
CA ILE A 330 -13.62 -28.63 5.96
C ILE A 330 -12.47 -27.88 6.64
N ALA A 331 -12.68 -26.62 7.03
CA ALA A 331 -11.66 -25.84 7.73
C ALA A 331 -11.22 -26.51 9.05
N MET A 332 -12.15 -27.10 9.81
CA MET A 332 -11.82 -27.86 11.03
C MET A 332 -11.09 -29.18 10.72
N GLN A 333 -11.37 -29.83 9.59
CA GLN A 333 -10.61 -31.01 9.15
C GLN A 333 -9.18 -30.62 8.80
N ILE A 334 -8.98 -29.54 8.04
CA ILE A 334 -7.64 -28.98 7.75
C ILE A 334 -6.87 -28.72 9.04
N LEU A 335 -7.48 -28.04 10.01
CA LEU A 335 -6.82 -27.73 11.29
C LEU A 335 -6.43 -28.99 12.09
N ARG A 336 -7.26 -30.05 12.05
CA ARG A 336 -6.96 -31.32 12.72
C ARG A 336 -5.88 -32.10 11.99
N ARG A 337 -5.83 -32.01 10.67
CA ARG A 337 -4.89 -32.71 9.80
C ARG A 337 -3.50 -32.08 9.87
N ASP A 338 -3.39 -30.79 9.58
CA ASP A 338 -2.12 -30.06 9.51
C ASP A 338 -2.13 -28.77 10.37
N PRO A 339 -2.14 -28.87 11.71
CA PRO A 339 -2.13 -27.69 12.58
C PRO A 339 -0.86 -26.83 12.40
N MET A 340 0.27 -27.46 12.06
CA MET A 340 1.53 -26.76 11.82
C MET A 340 1.53 -25.96 10.52
N ASP A 341 0.85 -26.44 9.47
CA ASP A 341 0.74 -25.68 8.22
C ASP A 341 -0.19 -24.49 8.37
N VAL A 342 -1.25 -24.60 9.19
CA VAL A 342 -2.09 -23.44 9.55
C VAL A 342 -1.27 -22.38 10.30
N ALA A 343 -0.42 -22.81 11.25
CA ALA A 343 0.49 -21.91 11.94
C ALA A 343 1.55 -21.32 10.97
N GLY A 344 2.09 -22.13 10.06
CA GLY A 344 3.02 -21.71 9.02
C GLY A 344 2.42 -20.66 8.09
N LEU A 345 1.15 -20.83 7.71
CA LEU A 345 0.41 -19.86 6.89
C LEU A 345 0.22 -18.52 7.60
N ALA A 346 -0.05 -18.54 8.91
CA ALA A 346 -0.09 -17.32 9.72
C ALA A 346 1.29 -16.66 9.79
N PHE A 347 2.37 -17.43 9.96
CA PHE A 347 3.74 -16.93 9.95
C PHE A 347 4.15 -16.33 8.60
N HIS A 348 3.76 -16.95 7.48
CA HIS A 348 3.97 -16.38 6.14
C HIS A 348 3.20 -15.07 5.95
N THR A 349 1.97 -14.97 6.45
CA THR A 349 1.18 -13.73 6.44
C THR A 349 1.86 -12.63 7.29
N TYR A 350 2.43 -12.99 8.44
CA TYR A 350 3.25 -12.08 9.23
C TYR A 350 4.48 -11.59 8.46
N CYS A 351 5.27 -12.50 7.88
CA CYS A 351 6.46 -12.16 7.10
C CYS A 351 6.13 -11.28 5.89
N ARG A 352 5.02 -11.54 5.19
CA ARG A 352 4.55 -10.71 4.08
C ARG A 352 4.20 -9.30 4.52
N GLY A 353 3.70 -9.10 5.75
CA GLY A 353 3.43 -7.79 6.33
C GLY A 353 4.66 -6.88 6.49
N TRP A 354 5.88 -7.44 6.43
CA TRP A 354 7.12 -6.66 6.48
C TRP A 354 7.53 -6.03 5.14
N ARG A 355 6.94 -6.51 4.04
CA ARG A 355 7.23 -6.03 2.69
C ARG A 355 6.61 -4.65 2.45
N ARG A 356 7.41 -3.72 1.90
CA ARG A 356 7.00 -2.34 1.67
C ARG A 356 5.88 -2.24 0.63
N ASP A 357 5.97 -3.02 -0.44
CA ASP A 357 4.98 -3.07 -1.52
C ASP A 357 3.62 -3.59 -1.01
N VAL A 358 3.62 -4.57 -0.11
CA VAL A 358 2.39 -5.09 0.52
C VAL A 358 1.69 -4.01 1.34
N ILE A 359 2.43 -3.32 2.22
CA ILE A 359 1.87 -2.23 3.04
C ILE A 359 1.36 -1.08 2.16
N LYS A 360 2.10 -0.72 1.10
CA LYS A 360 1.62 0.27 0.11
C LYS A 360 0.33 -0.18 -0.58
N GLY A 361 0.25 -1.46 -0.96
CA GLY A 361 -0.95 -2.07 -1.51
C GLY A 361 -2.13 -1.93 -0.56
N CYS A 362 -1.97 -2.31 0.71
CA CYS A 362 -3.00 -2.14 1.73
C CYS A 362 -3.43 -0.67 1.89
N ILE A 363 -2.49 0.29 1.93
CA ILE A 363 -2.83 1.72 1.99
C ILE A 363 -3.66 2.14 0.77
N SER A 364 -3.24 1.73 -0.43
CA SER A 364 -3.94 2.06 -1.68
C SER A 364 -5.36 1.49 -1.70
N GLU A 365 -5.53 0.28 -1.16
CA GLU A 365 -6.84 -0.36 -1.03
C GLU A 365 -7.73 0.33 0.00
N ASP A 366 -7.21 0.57 1.20
CA ASP A 366 -7.94 1.21 2.31
C ASP A 366 -8.35 2.64 1.92
N THR A 367 -7.47 3.40 1.28
CA THR A 367 -7.72 4.81 0.92
C THR A 367 -8.52 5.03 -0.36
N GLY A 368 -8.96 3.94 -1.00
CA GLY A 368 -9.97 4.02 -2.06
C GLY A 368 -9.43 4.38 -3.44
N ASN A 369 -8.26 3.88 -3.86
CA ASN A 369 -7.79 4.00 -5.26
C ASN A 369 -8.60 3.16 -6.27
N ARG A 370 -9.84 2.79 -5.95
CA ARG A 370 -10.75 2.03 -6.81
C ARG A 370 -12.01 2.87 -7.03
N VAL A 371 -12.60 2.73 -8.22
CA VAL A 371 -13.87 3.39 -8.56
C VAL A 371 -14.94 2.97 -7.54
N ILE A 372 -15.61 3.94 -6.94
CA ILE A 372 -16.70 3.69 -6.01
C ILE A 372 -17.90 3.17 -6.82
N PRO A 373 -18.55 2.06 -6.41
CA PRO A 373 -19.71 1.53 -7.14
C PRO A 373 -20.80 2.59 -7.34
N PRO A 374 -21.43 2.69 -8.52
CA PRO A 374 -22.44 3.71 -8.82
C PRO A 374 -23.59 3.75 -7.81
N GLU A 375 -24.02 2.59 -7.32
CA GLU A 375 -25.05 2.47 -6.29
C GLU A 375 -24.66 3.18 -4.99
N LEU A 376 -23.40 3.02 -4.55
CA LEU A 376 -22.91 3.66 -3.34
C LEU A 376 -22.77 5.18 -3.54
N VAL A 377 -22.37 5.63 -4.73
CA VAL A 377 -22.34 7.05 -5.10
C VAL A 377 -23.75 7.64 -5.00
N GLN A 378 -24.75 6.99 -5.60
CA GLN A 378 -26.14 7.45 -5.56
C GLN A 378 -26.70 7.51 -4.14
N ILE A 379 -26.41 6.50 -3.30
CA ILE A 379 -26.82 6.49 -1.90
C ILE A 379 -26.19 7.66 -1.14
N ALA A 380 -24.88 7.87 -1.30
CA ALA A 380 -24.14 8.93 -0.63
C ALA A 380 -24.66 10.33 -1.04
N GLU A 381 -24.91 10.54 -2.32
CA GLU A 381 -25.41 11.81 -2.85
C GLU A 381 -26.86 12.08 -2.45
N ARG A 382 -27.77 11.13 -2.70
CA ARG A 382 -29.21 11.34 -2.49
C ARG A 382 -29.62 11.35 -1.02
N ARG A 383 -28.99 10.50 -0.21
CA ARG A 383 -29.41 10.30 1.19
C ARG A 383 -28.56 11.05 2.20
N PHE A 384 -27.30 11.31 1.86
CA PHE A 384 -26.36 11.94 2.79
C PHE A 384 -25.70 13.21 2.23
N HIS A 385 -26.07 13.66 1.03
CA HIS A 385 -25.59 14.89 0.39
C HIS A 385 -24.06 14.96 0.24
N ILE A 386 -23.43 13.82 -0.06
CA ILE A 386 -21.98 13.69 -0.18
C ILE A 386 -21.59 13.36 -1.62
N ALA A 387 -20.74 14.20 -2.22
CA ALA A 387 -20.12 13.96 -3.53
C ALA A 387 -19.05 12.85 -3.42
N ALA A 388 -19.50 11.60 -3.44
CA ALA A 388 -18.66 10.43 -3.23
C ALA A 388 -17.75 10.13 -4.44
N ALA A 389 -18.19 10.45 -5.67
CA ALA A 389 -17.49 10.07 -6.91
C ALA A 389 -16.01 10.52 -6.95
N ASP A 390 -15.70 11.69 -6.38
CA ASP A 390 -14.34 12.26 -6.37
C ASP A 390 -13.48 11.80 -5.18
N MET A 391 -14.04 11.06 -4.20
CA MET A 391 -13.30 10.65 -3.01
C MET A 391 -12.01 9.86 -3.29
N PRO A 392 -11.94 8.98 -4.31
CA PRO A 392 -10.69 8.30 -4.68
C PRO A 392 -9.55 9.27 -4.96
N THR A 393 -9.84 10.36 -5.69
CA THR A 393 -8.84 11.33 -6.17
C THR A 393 -8.58 12.47 -5.20
N ARG A 394 -9.49 12.73 -4.25
CA ARG A 394 -9.31 13.75 -3.22
C ARG A 394 -8.17 13.39 -2.24
N ARG A 395 -7.20 14.29 -2.13
CA ARG A 395 -6.15 14.24 -1.09
C ARG A 395 -6.58 15.05 0.12
N THR A 396 -6.91 14.37 1.21
CA THR A 396 -7.19 15.01 2.51
C THR A 396 -5.98 14.94 3.45
N LEU A 397 -6.00 15.74 4.52
CA LEU A 397 -4.93 15.77 5.51
C LEU A 397 -4.74 14.40 6.16
N THR A 398 -5.83 13.79 6.62
CA THR A 398 -5.81 12.48 7.29
C THR A 398 -5.38 11.37 6.32
N LYS A 399 -5.89 11.38 5.08
CA LYS A 399 -5.50 10.42 4.02
C LYS A 399 -4.02 10.53 3.64
N SER A 400 -3.48 11.74 3.54
CA SER A 400 -2.05 11.95 3.27
C SER A 400 -1.17 11.50 4.44
N TYR A 401 -1.59 11.75 5.68
CA TYR A 401 -0.86 11.32 6.87
C TYR A 401 -0.84 9.79 6.98
N PHE A 402 -2.02 9.15 6.83
CA PHE A 402 -2.17 7.71 6.76
C PHE A 402 -1.30 7.08 5.66
N GLY A 403 -1.24 7.70 4.47
CA GLY A 403 -0.45 7.20 3.34
C GLY A 403 1.07 7.25 3.54
N ARG A 404 1.58 8.13 4.42
CA ARG A 404 3.01 8.28 4.70
C ARG A 404 3.50 7.39 5.85
N ALA A 405 2.60 6.83 6.65
CA ALA A 405 2.91 6.10 7.88
C ALA A 405 3.35 4.63 7.66
N ILE A 406 3.99 4.30 6.53
CA ILE A 406 4.41 2.92 6.19
C ILE A 406 5.31 2.32 7.28
N ALA A 407 6.28 3.08 7.77
CA ALA A 407 7.20 2.61 8.81
C ALA A 407 6.46 2.34 10.13
N TRP A 408 5.50 3.19 10.48
CA TRP A 408 4.67 3.05 11.68
C TRP A 408 3.91 1.71 11.67
N TYR A 409 3.28 1.35 10.55
CA TYR A 409 2.55 0.08 10.45
C TYR A 409 3.43 -1.15 10.64
N ARG A 410 4.71 -1.08 10.22
CA ARG A 410 5.68 -2.15 10.46
C ARG A 410 6.13 -2.20 11.92
N VAL A 411 6.28 -1.05 12.58
CA VAL A 411 6.58 -1.00 14.03
C VAL A 411 5.45 -1.65 14.83
N LEU A 412 4.18 -1.48 14.43
CA LEU A 412 3.05 -2.13 15.09
C LEU A 412 3.16 -3.66 15.10
N LEU A 413 3.77 -4.28 14.09
CA LEU A 413 4.01 -5.73 14.04
C LEU A 413 4.98 -6.21 15.13
N LEU A 414 5.86 -5.35 15.64
CA LEU A 414 6.80 -5.66 16.71
C LEU A 414 6.19 -5.62 18.10
N THR A 415 5.01 -5.00 18.25
CA THR A 415 4.37 -4.72 19.54
C THR A 415 4.34 -5.91 20.51
N PRO A 416 3.85 -7.12 20.13
CA PRO A 416 3.82 -8.24 21.06
C PRO A 416 5.20 -8.69 21.50
N PHE A 417 6.20 -8.67 20.61
CA PHE A 417 7.57 -9.05 20.94
C PHE A 417 8.23 -8.06 21.88
N LEU A 418 8.04 -6.76 21.64
CA LEU A 418 8.53 -5.69 22.50
C LEU A 418 7.94 -5.80 23.91
N LEU A 419 6.63 -6.06 24.02
CA LEU A 419 5.95 -6.28 25.30
C LEU A 419 6.44 -7.56 26.01
N MET A 420 6.64 -8.66 25.29
CA MET A 420 7.20 -9.90 25.88
C MET A 420 8.60 -9.69 26.44
N VAL A 421 9.48 -9.03 25.69
CA VAL A 421 10.81 -8.65 26.17
C VAL A 421 10.69 -7.70 27.37
N GLY A 422 9.81 -6.70 27.29
CA GLY A 422 9.54 -5.79 28.40
C GLY A 422 9.06 -6.47 29.68
N ALA A 423 8.26 -7.53 29.56
CA ALA A 423 7.78 -8.33 30.69
C ALA A 423 8.91 -9.09 31.42
N ALA A 424 10.02 -9.37 30.75
CA ALA A 424 11.20 -9.99 31.36
C ALA A 424 11.95 -9.02 32.28
N PHE A 425 11.95 -7.72 31.95
CA PHE A 425 12.66 -6.68 32.69
C PHE A 425 11.79 -5.88 33.67
N ALA A 426 10.47 -6.05 33.59
CA ALA A 426 9.54 -5.36 34.47
C ALA A 426 9.41 -6.06 35.83
N HIS A 427 9.19 -5.28 36.89
CA HIS A 427 9.04 -5.78 38.26
C HIS A 427 7.69 -5.40 38.86
N GLY A 428 7.24 -6.20 39.83
CA GLY A 428 6.01 -5.99 40.60
C GLY A 428 4.77 -5.77 39.72
N ASN A 429 3.95 -4.80 40.11
CA ASN A 429 2.66 -4.51 39.46
C ASN A 429 2.79 -4.14 37.96
N LYS A 430 3.91 -3.52 37.58
CA LYS A 430 4.17 -3.13 36.19
C LYS A 430 4.39 -4.35 35.30
N ARG A 431 5.06 -5.40 35.82
CA ARG A 431 5.31 -6.65 35.09
C ARG A 431 4.02 -7.30 34.63
N MET A 432 3.06 -7.40 35.53
CA MET A 432 1.81 -8.06 35.27
C MET A 432 0.91 -7.28 34.32
N PHE A 433 0.90 -5.95 34.40
CA PHE A 433 0.28 -5.11 33.37
C PHE A 433 0.88 -5.40 32.00
N ILE A 434 2.21 -5.47 31.90
CA ILE A 434 2.90 -5.73 30.63
C ILE A 434 2.61 -7.16 30.14
N ILE A 435 2.62 -8.18 31.00
CA ILE A 435 2.23 -9.56 30.63
C ILE A 435 0.82 -9.61 30.08
N PHE A 436 -0.13 -8.95 30.74
CA PHE A 436 -1.51 -8.86 30.26
C PHE A 436 -1.57 -8.22 28.87
N MET A 437 -0.84 -7.12 28.65
CA MET A 437 -0.72 -6.45 27.36
C MET A 437 -0.01 -7.31 26.29
N SER A 438 0.95 -8.15 26.67
CA SER A 438 1.59 -9.11 25.78
C SER A 438 0.58 -10.15 25.28
N ILE A 439 -0.26 -10.70 26.17
CA ILE A 439 -1.30 -11.66 25.79
C ILE A 439 -2.31 -10.99 24.85
N TYR A 440 -2.74 -9.77 25.15
CA TYR A 440 -3.63 -8.99 24.30
C TYR A 440 -3.04 -8.78 22.89
N SER A 441 -1.84 -8.21 22.82
CA SER A 441 -1.20 -7.90 21.54
C SER A 441 -0.86 -9.14 20.72
N LEU A 442 -0.44 -10.23 21.36
CA LEU A 442 -0.17 -11.51 20.69
C LEU A 442 -1.44 -12.12 20.11
N THR A 443 -2.55 -12.12 20.86
CA THR A 443 -3.82 -12.67 20.37
C THR A 443 -4.42 -11.83 19.26
N VAL A 444 -4.27 -10.50 19.29
CA VAL A 444 -4.61 -9.62 18.17
C VAL A 444 -3.76 -9.95 16.93
N LEU A 445 -2.44 -10.08 17.09
CA LEU A 445 -1.54 -10.40 15.98
C LEU A 445 -1.88 -11.77 15.37
N LEU A 446 -2.03 -12.81 16.19
CA LEU A 446 -2.38 -14.16 15.72
C LEU A 446 -3.73 -14.17 14.98
N THR A 447 -4.71 -13.41 15.47
CA THR A 447 -6.01 -13.27 14.79
C THR A 447 -5.85 -12.61 13.42
N ALA A 448 -5.09 -11.50 13.37
CA ALA A 448 -4.86 -10.76 12.15
C ALA A 448 -4.10 -11.56 11.09
N MET A 449 -3.14 -12.39 11.50
CA MET A 449 -2.27 -13.14 10.58
C MET A 449 -2.85 -14.50 10.21
N GLY A 450 -3.58 -15.16 11.11
CA GLY A 450 -4.06 -16.53 10.92
C GLY A 450 -5.50 -16.65 10.42
N LEU A 451 -6.35 -15.63 10.65
CA LEU A 451 -7.78 -15.70 10.32
C LEU A 451 -8.20 -14.72 9.21
N ALA A 452 -7.28 -13.91 8.69
CA ALA A 452 -7.54 -13.05 7.54
C ALA A 452 -7.05 -13.69 6.25
N VAL A 453 -7.79 -13.47 5.16
CA VAL A 453 -7.42 -13.92 3.81
C VAL A 453 -6.21 -13.19 3.24
N ASP A 454 -5.85 -12.04 3.81
CA ASP A 454 -4.76 -11.18 3.33
C ASP A 454 -4.27 -10.22 4.43
N ASN A 455 -3.10 -9.60 4.22
CA ASN A 455 -2.63 -8.51 5.05
C ASN A 455 -3.55 -7.29 4.92
N SER A 456 -3.93 -6.69 6.06
CA SER A 456 -4.64 -5.42 6.09
C SER A 456 -4.20 -4.62 7.32
N ILE A 457 -3.86 -3.34 7.08
CA ILE A 457 -3.36 -2.42 8.12
C ILE A 457 -4.43 -2.17 9.18
N ARG A 458 -5.70 -2.25 8.79
CA ARG A 458 -6.88 -2.23 9.66
C ARG A 458 -6.81 -3.15 10.87
N TYR A 459 -6.18 -4.31 10.76
CA TYR A 459 -6.05 -5.25 11.87
C TYR A 459 -4.90 -4.89 12.83
N LEU A 460 -4.04 -3.93 12.47
CA LEU A 460 -2.95 -3.45 13.30
C LEU A 460 -3.38 -2.32 14.26
N HIS A 461 -4.51 -1.66 13.99
CA HIS A 461 -5.02 -0.55 14.81
C HIS A 461 -5.09 -0.88 16.32
N PRO A 462 -5.57 -2.06 16.77
CA PRO A 462 -5.59 -2.37 18.20
C PRO A 462 -4.19 -2.53 18.82
N LEU A 463 -3.16 -2.88 18.03
CA LEU A 463 -1.78 -2.97 18.51
C LEU A 463 -1.20 -1.61 18.87
N SER A 464 -1.67 -0.53 18.22
CA SER A 464 -1.19 0.83 18.52
C SER A 464 -1.38 1.19 19.99
N TRP A 465 -2.56 0.91 20.56
CA TRP A 465 -2.85 1.19 21.97
C TRP A 465 -1.85 0.49 22.91
N ALA A 466 -1.53 -0.77 22.61
CA ALA A 466 -0.58 -1.56 23.38
C ALA A 466 0.86 -1.05 23.23
N LEU A 467 1.25 -0.63 22.02
CA LEU A 467 2.55 -0.04 21.77
C LEU A 467 2.72 1.29 22.50
N PHE A 468 1.72 2.16 22.51
CA PHE A 468 1.77 3.42 23.25
C PHE A 468 1.82 3.18 24.77
N ALA A 469 1.12 2.17 25.27
CA ALA A 469 1.22 1.77 26.67
C ALA A 469 2.67 1.32 27.02
N PHE A 470 3.29 0.55 26.14
CA PHE A 470 4.67 0.11 26.30
C PHE A 470 5.67 1.27 26.18
N ALA A 471 5.49 2.17 25.22
CA ALA A 471 6.33 3.35 25.05
C ALA A 471 6.31 4.24 26.30
N ALA A 472 5.13 4.45 26.90
CA ALA A 472 5.00 5.19 28.16
C ALA A 472 5.77 4.52 29.30
N TYR A 473 5.70 3.20 29.41
CA TYR A 473 6.47 2.43 30.37
C TYR A 473 7.98 2.66 30.19
N CYS A 474 8.51 2.48 28.97
CA CYS A 474 9.91 2.71 28.66
C CYS A 474 10.35 4.14 28.98
N LEU A 475 9.54 5.14 28.61
CA LEU A 475 9.83 6.55 28.90
C LEU A 475 9.87 6.84 30.41
N SER A 476 9.03 6.18 31.20
CA SER A 476 9.06 6.33 32.66
C SER A 476 10.33 5.77 33.31
N LEU A 477 10.98 4.78 32.68
CA LEU A 477 12.26 4.26 33.13
C LEU A 477 13.42 5.21 32.78
N LEU A 478 13.31 5.92 31.67
CA LEU A 478 14.34 6.84 31.16
C LEU A 478 14.24 8.24 31.78
N ALA A 479 13.03 8.72 32.11
CA ALA A 479 12.79 10.07 32.58
C ALA A 479 13.62 10.49 33.83
N PRO A 480 13.80 9.65 34.86
CA PRO A 480 14.66 10.00 36.00
C PRO A 480 16.13 10.18 35.61
N LYS A 481 16.63 9.34 34.69
CA LYS A 481 18.03 9.37 34.21
C LYS A 481 18.33 10.56 33.31
N ILE A 482 17.34 11.04 32.57
CA ILE A 482 17.45 12.24 31.73
C ILE A 482 17.39 13.50 32.62
N ARG A 483 16.49 13.51 33.61
CA ARG A 483 16.31 14.64 34.54
C ARG A 483 17.53 14.86 35.45
N SER A 484 18.26 13.80 35.83
CA SER A 484 19.50 13.92 36.59
C SER A 484 20.68 14.44 35.78
N ARG A 485 20.67 14.29 34.44
CA ARG A 485 21.72 14.82 33.54
C ARG A 485 21.46 16.24 33.03
N PHE A 486 20.22 16.70 33.03
CA PHE A 486 19.85 18.03 32.53
C PHE A 486 18.98 18.76 33.56
N SER A 487 19.62 19.44 34.53
CA SER A 487 18.95 20.07 35.68
C SER A 487 18.05 21.27 35.35
N ARG A 488 17.95 21.68 34.08
CA ARG A 488 17.07 22.78 33.61
C ARG A 488 16.32 22.48 32.31
N ALA A 489 16.15 21.22 31.92
CA ALA A 489 15.34 20.89 30.74
C ALA A 489 13.87 20.67 31.14
N THR A 490 13.01 21.62 30.79
CA THR A 490 11.55 21.56 30.86
C THR A 490 10.98 20.31 30.15
N PRO A 491 9.72 19.90 30.45
CA PRO A 491 9.01 18.78 29.79
C PRO A 491 9.02 18.78 28.25
N ALA A 492 9.43 19.90 27.63
CA ALA A 492 9.77 20.04 26.22
C ALA A 492 10.83 19.03 25.71
N LEU A 493 11.81 18.61 26.51
CA LEU A 493 12.82 17.64 26.07
C LEU A 493 12.27 16.20 25.99
N GLY A 494 11.32 15.87 26.87
CA GLY A 494 10.54 14.63 26.77
C GLY A 494 9.61 14.65 25.57
N LEU A 495 9.03 15.81 25.26
CA LEU A 495 8.28 16.06 24.01
C LEU A 495 9.17 15.96 22.77
N ALA A 496 10.43 16.38 22.83
CA ALA A 496 11.40 16.30 21.74
C ALA A 496 11.99 14.90 21.54
N LEU A 497 12.03 14.05 22.58
CA LEU A 497 12.37 12.63 22.48
C LEU A 497 11.18 11.78 22.04
N LEU A 498 9.96 12.11 22.47
CA LEU A 498 8.72 11.54 21.93
C LEU A 498 8.52 11.98 20.48
N ALA A 499 8.69 13.26 20.16
CA ALA A 499 8.79 13.73 18.79
C ALA A 499 10.03 13.18 18.09
N GLY A 500 11.13 12.86 18.77
CA GLY A 500 12.28 12.17 18.19
C GLY A 500 12.00 10.70 17.85
N CYS A 501 11.02 10.07 18.51
CA CYS A 501 10.55 8.72 18.18
C CYS A 501 9.30 8.72 17.27
N PHE A 502 8.51 9.80 17.26
CA PHE A 502 7.35 10.01 16.37
C PHE A 502 7.69 10.77 15.07
N PHE A 503 8.76 11.57 15.08
CA PHE A 503 9.38 12.35 14.00
C PHE A 503 10.88 12.05 13.78
N GLY A 504 11.48 11.06 14.45
CA GLY A 504 12.75 10.45 14.03
C GLY A 504 12.46 9.02 13.56
N MET A 505 11.80 8.87 12.41
CA MET A 505 12.44 8.94 11.09
C MET A 505 11.92 10.08 10.18
N SER A 506 12.00 11.33 10.63
CA SER A 506 11.77 12.51 9.78
C SER A 506 12.75 13.67 10.06
N HIS A 507 13.97 13.35 10.50
CA HIS A 507 15.16 14.14 10.17
C HIS A 507 15.95 13.40 9.08
N SER A 508 15.30 13.20 7.94
CA SER A 508 15.96 13.62 6.72
C SER A 508 15.64 15.10 6.65
N THR A 509 16.67 15.93 6.69
CA THR A 509 16.61 17.30 6.18
C THR A 509 15.66 17.38 4.99
N MET A 510 14.97 18.52 4.83
CA MET A 510 14.25 18.93 3.61
C MET A 510 15.18 18.99 2.38
N ALA A 511 15.97 17.96 2.10
CA ALA A 511 16.18 17.53 0.74
C ALA A 511 14.84 16.96 0.30
N ALA A 512 14.20 17.61 -0.66
CA ALA A 512 13.07 17.06 -1.38
C ALA A 512 13.27 15.55 -1.53
N VAL A 513 12.38 14.72 -0.98
CA VAL A 513 12.24 13.34 -1.43
C VAL A 513 11.77 13.48 -2.87
N GLY A 514 12.74 13.67 -3.77
CA GLY A 514 12.50 13.73 -5.19
C GLY A 514 11.70 12.49 -5.53
N SER A 515 10.64 12.66 -6.31
CA SER A 515 10.09 11.54 -7.06
C SER A 515 11.24 10.70 -7.62
N LYS A 516 11.02 9.40 -7.67
CA LYS A 516 12.01 8.51 -8.25
C LYS A 516 12.09 8.83 -9.74
N GLY A 517 13.29 8.91 -10.30
CA GLY A 517 13.47 9.17 -11.74
C GLY A 517 13.07 10.58 -12.20
N LEU A 518 12.58 10.65 -13.45
CA LEU A 518 12.01 11.84 -14.08
C LEU A 518 10.50 11.83 -13.89
N TYR A 519 9.90 13.01 -13.77
CA TYR A 519 8.46 13.20 -13.58
C TYR A 519 8.02 14.54 -14.16
N VAL A 520 6.73 14.73 -14.39
CA VAL A 520 6.18 16.00 -14.87
C VAL A 520 5.45 16.71 -13.73
N THR A 521 5.63 18.02 -13.62
CA THR A 521 4.83 18.90 -12.74
C THR A 521 4.49 20.15 -13.53
N ASP A 522 3.19 20.45 -13.66
CA ASP A 522 2.68 21.60 -14.42
C ASP A 522 3.25 21.71 -15.85
N GLY A 523 3.44 20.57 -16.51
CA GLY A 523 3.99 20.48 -17.87
C GLY A 523 5.52 20.62 -17.97
N VAL A 524 6.22 20.76 -16.84
CA VAL A 524 7.68 20.85 -16.78
C VAL A 524 8.28 19.50 -16.40
N LEU A 525 9.32 19.07 -17.10
CA LEU A 525 10.10 17.88 -16.75
C LEU A 525 10.97 18.17 -15.53
N MET A 526 10.85 17.34 -14.51
CA MET A 526 11.48 17.51 -13.22
C MET A 526 12.36 16.31 -12.88
N ARG A 527 13.44 16.56 -12.14
CA ARG A 527 14.29 15.53 -11.53
C ARG A 527 14.80 16.03 -10.19
N LYS A 528 14.67 15.21 -9.13
CA LYS A 528 15.13 15.56 -7.77
C LYS A 528 14.68 16.96 -7.31
N GLY A 529 13.44 17.35 -7.65
CA GLY A 529 12.86 18.64 -7.24
C GLY A 529 13.24 19.84 -8.10
N LYS A 530 14.01 19.68 -9.19
CA LYS A 530 14.41 20.77 -10.09
C LYS A 530 13.94 20.50 -11.53
N PRO A 531 13.67 21.55 -12.33
CA PRO A 531 13.54 21.39 -13.78
C PRO A 531 14.76 20.67 -14.35
N TYR A 532 14.54 19.78 -15.31
CA TYR A 532 15.59 18.92 -15.84
C TYR A 532 15.72 19.09 -17.36
N LEU A 533 16.94 19.36 -17.80
CA LEU A 533 17.37 19.36 -19.20
C LEU A 533 18.58 18.44 -19.34
N GLY A 534 18.53 17.41 -20.19
CA GLY A 534 19.69 16.54 -20.35
C GLY A 534 19.71 15.68 -21.59
N ILE A 535 20.92 15.39 -22.05
CA ILE A 535 21.23 14.58 -23.22
C ILE A 535 21.83 13.25 -22.76
N GLY A 536 21.14 12.15 -23.00
CA GLY A 536 21.57 10.77 -22.76
C GLY A 536 22.04 10.07 -24.03
N ALA A 537 22.12 8.73 -23.97
CA ALA A 537 22.50 7.88 -25.11
C ALA A 537 21.45 6.82 -25.41
N ASN A 538 21.26 6.46 -26.68
CA ASN A 538 20.58 5.22 -27.03
C ASN A 538 21.57 4.05 -26.92
N TYR A 539 21.27 3.07 -26.08
CA TYR A 539 22.09 1.86 -25.89
C TYR A 539 21.31 0.61 -26.30
N ASN A 540 20.98 0.48 -27.59
CA ASN A 540 20.11 -0.57 -28.10
C ASN A 540 20.57 -2.00 -27.75
N SER A 541 21.88 -2.24 -27.76
CA SER A 541 22.45 -3.58 -27.57
C SER A 541 22.57 -4.00 -26.09
N LEU A 542 22.32 -3.09 -25.13
CA LEU A 542 22.58 -3.28 -23.69
C LEU A 542 22.03 -4.62 -23.16
N PHE A 543 20.72 -4.81 -23.26
CA PHE A 543 20.07 -6.05 -22.84
C PHE A 543 20.10 -7.13 -23.92
N GLY A 544 20.15 -6.74 -25.19
CA GLY A 544 20.20 -7.67 -26.32
C GLY A 544 21.40 -8.61 -26.31
N GLN A 545 22.56 -8.14 -25.86
CA GLN A 545 23.76 -8.97 -25.71
C GLN A 545 23.56 -10.07 -24.66
N LEU A 546 22.99 -9.71 -23.50
CA LEU A 546 22.66 -10.66 -22.44
C LEU A 546 21.59 -11.66 -22.87
N LEU A 547 20.59 -11.23 -23.67
CA LEU A 547 19.59 -12.15 -24.21
C LEU A 547 20.21 -13.19 -25.14
N LYS A 548 21.18 -12.79 -25.97
CA LYS A 548 21.89 -13.69 -26.88
C LYS A 548 22.84 -14.64 -26.15
N ASP A 549 23.59 -14.12 -25.18
CA ASP A 549 24.58 -14.86 -24.41
C ASP A 549 24.55 -14.41 -22.94
N LYS A 550 24.18 -15.33 -22.04
CA LYS A 550 24.01 -15.07 -20.61
C LYS A 550 25.31 -14.70 -19.89
N ASP A 551 26.45 -15.08 -20.46
CA ASP A 551 27.78 -14.91 -19.84
C ASP A 551 28.50 -13.68 -20.42
N ASN A 552 27.99 -13.10 -21.51
CA ASN A 552 28.52 -11.87 -22.09
C ASN A 552 27.99 -10.63 -21.35
N ASN A 553 28.71 -10.23 -20.30
CA ASN A 553 28.42 -9.04 -19.49
C ASN A 553 29.14 -7.77 -19.99
N SER A 554 29.78 -7.80 -21.17
CA SER A 554 30.59 -6.68 -21.66
C SER A 554 29.80 -5.38 -21.83
N SER A 555 28.51 -5.48 -22.15
CA SER A 555 27.60 -4.33 -22.25
C SER A 555 27.31 -3.67 -20.90
N LEU A 556 27.39 -4.41 -19.78
CA LEU A 556 27.14 -3.86 -18.45
C LEU A 556 28.29 -2.98 -17.96
N ALA A 557 29.53 -3.37 -18.25
CA ALA A 557 30.72 -2.61 -17.84
C ALA A 557 30.74 -1.21 -18.46
N LYS A 558 30.25 -1.08 -19.70
CA LYS A 558 30.21 0.19 -20.45
C LYS A 558 29.23 1.23 -19.87
N LEU A 559 28.27 0.83 -19.04
CA LEU A 559 27.43 1.77 -18.29
C LEU A 559 28.27 2.65 -17.35
N ALA A 560 29.34 2.10 -16.77
CA ALA A 560 30.27 2.85 -15.94
C ALA A 560 31.06 3.88 -16.75
N GLU A 561 31.48 3.50 -17.96
CA GLU A 561 32.21 4.39 -18.87
C GLU A 561 31.33 5.55 -19.33
N LEU A 562 30.06 5.29 -19.69
CA LEU A 562 29.07 6.33 -20.01
C LEU A 562 28.87 7.31 -18.84
N ALA A 563 28.71 6.80 -17.62
CA ALA A 563 28.55 7.64 -16.43
C ALA A 563 29.78 8.53 -16.19
N LYS A 564 31.00 7.98 -16.32
CA LYS A 564 32.26 8.73 -16.23
C LYS A 564 32.39 9.79 -17.32
N ALA A 565 31.88 9.50 -18.51
CA ALA A 565 31.84 10.42 -19.65
C ALA A 565 30.75 11.51 -19.53
N GLY A 566 30.06 11.61 -18.39
CA GLY A 566 29.04 12.63 -18.17
C GLY A 566 27.70 12.34 -18.87
N ILE A 567 27.46 11.10 -19.29
CA ILE A 567 26.17 10.67 -19.86
C ILE A 567 25.22 10.29 -18.70
N PRO A 568 24.11 11.03 -18.53
CA PRO A 568 23.27 10.93 -17.34
C PRO A 568 22.29 9.75 -17.36
N PHE A 569 21.85 9.29 -18.54
CA PHE A 569 20.93 8.17 -18.69
C PHE A 569 21.11 7.47 -20.05
N VAL A 570 20.57 6.26 -20.15
CA VAL A 570 20.44 5.52 -21.40
C VAL A 570 18.98 5.14 -21.69
N ARG A 571 18.57 5.33 -22.95
CA ARG A 571 17.36 4.74 -23.54
C ARG A 571 17.76 3.42 -24.18
N PHE A 572 17.09 2.32 -23.86
CA PHE A 572 17.51 1.00 -24.35
C PHE A 572 16.35 0.06 -24.65
N ARG A 573 16.63 -0.94 -25.47
CA ARG A 573 15.69 -2.02 -25.79
C ARG A 573 15.58 -2.96 -24.60
N ALA A 574 14.46 -2.88 -23.88
CA ALA A 574 14.19 -3.70 -22.71
C ALA A 574 13.50 -5.03 -23.04
N CYS A 575 13.43 -5.40 -24.33
CA CYS A 575 12.75 -6.60 -24.82
C CYS A 575 13.59 -7.38 -25.86
N GLY A 576 13.08 -8.51 -26.33
CA GLY A 576 13.59 -9.18 -27.52
C GLY A 576 13.36 -8.33 -28.77
N PHE A 577 14.23 -8.47 -29.78
CA PHE A 577 14.08 -7.75 -31.05
C PHE A 577 12.96 -8.35 -31.92
N GLY A 578 13.02 -9.66 -32.16
CA GLY A 578 12.00 -10.47 -32.81
C GLY A 578 11.57 -11.65 -31.93
N PRO A 579 10.64 -12.50 -32.41
CA PRO A 579 10.14 -13.66 -31.66
C PRO A 579 11.23 -14.57 -31.11
N GLU A 580 12.31 -14.78 -31.87
CA GLU A 580 13.46 -15.61 -31.49
C GLU A 580 14.15 -15.12 -30.21
N ASN A 581 14.19 -13.79 -30.01
CA ASN A 581 14.79 -13.16 -28.83
C ASN A 581 13.77 -12.93 -27.70
N GLN A 582 12.47 -12.96 -28.01
CA GLN A 582 11.39 -12.81 -27.03
C GLN A 582 11.02 -14.15 -26.38
N GLN A 583 11.37 -15.28 -27.02
CA GLN A 583 11.03 -16.62 -26.56
C GLN A 583 11.53 -16.95 -25.16
N LEU A 584 12.71 -16.45 -24.76
CA LEU A 584 13.24 -16.65 -23.41
C LEU A 584 12.27 -16.16 -22.33
N TYR A 585 11.61 -15.02 -22.54
CA TYR A 585 10.59 -14.52 -21.62
C TYR A 585 9.39 -15.48 -21.50
N LEU A 586 9.02 -16.13 -22.59
CA LEU A 586 7.86 -17.04 -22.62
C LEU A 586 8.15 -18.40 -21.98
N GLN A 587 9.37 -18.90 -22.13
CA GLN A 587 9.77 -20.24 -21.71
C GLN A 587 10.41 -20.27 -20.32
N ASP A 588 11.25 -19.28 -20.00
CA ASP A 588 11.96 -19.19 -18.72
C ASP A 588 12.02 -17.73 -18.24
N ARG A 589 10.91 -17.30 -17.62
CA ARG A 589 10.80 -15.96 -17.01
C ARG A 589 11.88 -15.72 -15.95
N ALA A 590 12.26 -16.75 -15.19
CA ALA A 590 13.21 -16.59 -14.11
C ALA A 590 14.59 -16.21 -14.66
N GLU A 591 15.06 -16.90 -15.69
CA GLU A 591 16.31 -16.59 -16.36
C GLU A 591 16.26 -15.24 -17.09
N TYR A 592 15.16 -14.94 -17.79
CA TYR A 592 14.96 -13.63 -18.43
C TYR A 592 15.12 -12.48 -17.43
N PHE A 593 14.43 -12.57 -16.28
CA PHE A 593 14.51 -11.55 -15.25
C PHE A 593 15.84 -11.55 -14.51
N ARG A 594 16.51 -12.70 -14.32
CA ARG A 594 17.85 -12.75 -13.76
C ARG A 594 18.84 -11.91 -14.59
N ARG A 595 18.75 -11.97 -15.92
CA ARG A 595 19.58 -11.18 -16.84
C ARG A 595 19.20 -9.69 -16.81
N MET A 596 17.92 -9.36 -16.84
CA MET A 596 17.49 -7.96 -16.74
C MET A 596 17.85 -7.34 -15.37
N ASP A 597 17.80 -8.11 -14.28
CA ASP A 597 18.26 -7.67 -12.95
C ASP A 597 19.73 -7.24 -12.98
N GLN A 598 20.58 -7.89 -13.81
CA GLN A 598 21.97 -7.48 -13.95
C GLN A 598 22.10 -6.10 -14.61
N VAL A 599 21.27 -5.79 -15.62
CA VAL A 599 21.21 -4.46 -16.25
C VAL A 599 20.84 -3.39 -15.23
N VAL A 600 19.75 -3.62 -14.48
CA VAL A 600 19.26 -2.65 -13.49
C VAL A 600 20.26 -2.46 -12.35
N ARG A 601 20.84 -3.54 -11.82
CA ARG A 601 21.89 -3.44 -10.79
C ARG A 601 23.13 -2.72 -11.29
N ALA A 602 23.58 -2.99 -12.51
CA ALA A 602 24.73 -2.29 -13.09
C ALA A 602 24.45 -0.79 -13.24
N ALA A 603 23.23 -0.41 -13.63
CA ALA A 603 22.84 0.99 -13.70
C ALA A 603 22.79 1.66 -12.30
N GLU A 604 22.26 0.97 -11.29
CA GLU A 604 22.24 1.43 -9.90
C GLU A 604 23.65 1.66 -9.35
N GLN A 605 24.56 0.71 -9.56
CA GLN A 605 25.96 0.80 -9.11
C GLN A 605 26.70 1.98 -9.73
N ASN A 606 26.34 2.36 -10.95
CA ASN A 606 26.99 3.43 -11.70
C ASN A 606 26.21 4.77 -11.68
N ASN A 607 25.09 4.84 -10.96
CA ASN A 607 24.22 6.02 -10.88
C ASN A 607 23.73 6.57 -12.24
N ILE A 608 23.58 5.70 -13.23
CA ILE A 608 23.08 6.07 -14.56
C ILE A 608 21.59 5.78 -14.68
N GLY A 609 20.85 6.70 -15.30
CA GLY A 609 19.41 6.54 -15.54
C GLY A 609 19.11 5.51 -16.62
N LEU A 610 17.94 4.86 -16.50
CA LEU A 610 17.40 3.92 -17.47
C LEU A 610 16.03 4.39 -17.95
N ILE A 611 15.85 4.44 -19.27
CA ILE A 611 14.55 4.55 -19.94
C ILE A 611 14.36 3.26 -20.76
N PRO A 612 13.78 2.21 -20.16
CA PRO A 612 13.48 0.96 -20.84
C PRO A 612 12.31 1.14 -21.84
N SER A 613 12.57 0.81 -23.10
CA SER A 613 11.55 0.67 -24.15
C SER A 613 11.07 -0.77 -24.23
N LEU A 614 9.79 -1.01 -23.91
CA LEU A 614 9.27 -2.36 -23.63
C LEU A 614 8.82 -3.15 -24.87
N PHE A 615 8.48 -2.48 -25.97
CA PHE A 615 7.95 -3.07 -27.20
C PHE A 615 8.64 -2.46 -28.42
N TRP A 616 9.97 -2.61 -28.48
CA TRP A 616 10.83 -1.93 -29.45
C TRP A 616 10.36 -2.08 -30.89
N ARG A 617 10.16 -3.32 -31.35
CA ARG A 617 9.52 -3.61 -32.64
C ARG A 617 8.10 -4.05 -32.36
N LEU A 618 7.12 -3.18 -32.67
CA LEU A 618 5.70 -3.47 -32.40
C LEU A 618 5.22 -4.80 -33.03
N ALA A 619 5.69 -5.11 -34.23
CA ALA A 619 5.34 -6.36 -34.92
C ALA A 619 5.74 -7.63 -34.15
N THR A 620 6.77 -7.55 -33.31
CA THR A 620 7.24 -8.69 -32.50
C THR A 620 6.16 -9.20 -31.56
N VAL A 621 5.28 -8.32 -31.04
CA VAL A 621 4.17 -8.72 -30.16
C VAL A 621 3.22 -9.64 -30.93
N SER A 622 2.74 -9.20 -32.09
CA SER A 622 1.79 -9.96 -32.92
C SER A 622 2.43 -11.23 -33.50
N GLU A 623 3.68 -11.16 -33.96
CA GLU A 623 4.44 -12.30 -34.49
C GLU A 623 4.65 -13.39 -33.43
N THR A 624 4.99 -13.01 -32.20
CA THR A 624 5.21 -13.94 -31.08
C THR A 624 3.93 -14.69 -30.70
N LEU A 625 2.77 -14.06 -30.86
CA LEU A 625 1.47 -14.59 -30.43
C LEU A 625 0.66 -15.20 -31.58
N GLY A 626 1.16 -15.13 -32.82
CA GLY A 626 0.45 -15.58 -34.01
C GLY A 626 -0.83 -14.80 -34.31
N GLU A 627 -0.89 -13.51 -33.96
CA GLU A 627 -2.03 -12.64 -34.25
C GLU A 627 -1.75 -11.72 -35.45
N SER A 628 -2.82 -11.30 -36.14
CA SER A 628 -2.74 -10.24 -37.14
C SER A 628 -2.51 -8.87 -36.49
N ARG A 629 -1.84 -7.96 -37.20
CA ARG A 629 -1.39 -6.66 -36.64
C ARG A 629 -2.54 -5.74 -36.23
N ASP A 630 -3.69 -5.81 -36.90
CA ASP A 630 -4.90 -5.06 -36.56
C ASP A 630 -5.43 -5.38 -35.14
N GLN A 631 -5.13 -6.58 -34.61
CA GLN A 631 -5.54 -6.98 -33.26
C GLN A 631 -4.87 -6.17 -32.16
N LEU A 632 -3.82 -5.41 -32.46
CA LEU A 632 -3.31 -4.39 -31.54
C LEU A 632 -4.36 -3.32 -31.24
N GLY A 633 -5.26 -3.03 -32.19
CA GLY A 633 -6.41 -2.15 -31.98
C GLY A 633 -7.56 -2.77 -31.17
N ASN A 634 -7.51 -4.06 -30.86
CA ASN A 634 -8.51 -4.74 -30.04
C ASN A 634 -8.02 -4.84 -28.60
N PRO A 635 -8.63 -4.14 -27.61
CA PRO A 635 -8.16 -4.16 -26.23
C PRO A 635 -8.21 -5.55 -25.56
N ASN A 636 -9.00 -6.48 -26.11
CA ASN A 636 -9.19 -7.84 -25.60
C ASN A 636 -8.31 -8.90 -26.30
N SER A 637 -7.52 -8.52 -27.31
CA SER A 637 -6.64 -9.44 -28.05
C SER A 637 -5.54 -10.05 -27.19
N LYS A 638 -4.94 -11.15 -27.64
CA LYS A 638 -3.77 -11.75 -26.98
C LYS A 638 -2.62 -10.75 -26.94
N SER A 639 -2.46 -9.92 -27.97
CA SER A 639 -1.46 -8.86 -28.05
C SER A 639 -1.60 -7.84 -26.92
N ASN A 640 -2.82 -7.33 -26.67
CA ASN A 640 -3.03 -6.38 -25.56
C ASN A 640 -2.97 -7.05 -24.18
N GLN A 641 -3.35 -8.32 -24.07
CA GLN A 641 -3.14 -9.09 -22.85
C GLN A 641 -1.65 -9.28 -22.54
N PHE A 642 -0.85 -9.61 -23.56
CA PHE A 642 0.61 -9.71 -23.44
C PHE A 642 1.24 -8.38 -23.07
N ILE A 643 0.83 -7.27 -23.70
CA ILE A 643 1.30 -5.92 -23.36
C ILE A 643 1.03 -5.63 -21.87
N ARG A 644 -0.19 -5.89 -21.37
CA ARG A 644 -0.50 -5.72 -19.93
C ARG A 644 0.39 -6.60 -19.06
N GLN A 645 0.52 -7.87 -19.37
CA GLN A 645 1.26 -8.82 -18.54
C GLN A 645 2.76 -8.46 -18.49
N TYR A 646 3.37 -8.27 -19.65
CA TYR A 646 4.79 -7.94 -19.76
C TYR A 646 5.11 -6.60 -19.07
N THR A 647 4.26 -5.58 -19.29
CA THR A 647 4.39 -4.28 -18.61
C THR A 647 4.25 -4.44 -17.10
N LYS A 648 3.24 -5.18 -16.62
CA LYS A 648 3.01 -5.39 -15.19
C LYS A 648 4.20 -6.06 -14.51
N GLU A 649 4.81 -7.04 -15.14
CA GLU A 649 5.96 -7.74 -14.57
C GLU A 649 7.23 -6.89 -14.58
N ILE A 650 7.54 -6.22 -15.69
CA ILE A 650 8.72 -5.33 -15.80
C ILE A 650 8.60 -4.14 -14.83
N VAL A 651 7.49 -3.41 -14.89
CA VAL A 651 7.27 -2.23 -14.04
C VAL A 651 7.15 -2.66 -12.59
N GLY A 652 6.39 -3.72 -12.29
CA GLY A 652 6.24 -4.26 -10.94
C GLY A 652 7.57 -4.65 -10.30
N ARG A 653 8.47 -5.24 -11.08
CA ARG A 653 9.80 -5.67 -10.59
C ARG A 653 10.75 -4.50 -10.34
N TYR A 654 10.77 -3.50 -11.21
CA TYR A 654 11.80 -2.44 -11.17
C TYR A 654 11.30 -1.06 -10.72
N ASN A 655 10.00 -0.88 -10.43
CA ASN A 655 9.44 0.39 -9.94
C ASN A 655 10.20 0.94 -8.72
N ASP A 656 10.71 0.05 -7.86
CA ASP A 656 11.43 0.49 -6.67
C ASP A 656 12.87 0.98 -6.93
N SER A 657 13.47 0.64 -8.08
CA SER A 657 14.85 0.97 -8.44
C SER A 657 15.04 2.48 -8.70
N PRO A 658 16.05 3.12 -8.11
CA PRO A 658 16.38 4.51 -8.38
C PRO A 658 17.01 4.73 -9.77
N ALA A 659 17.49 3.67 -10.43
CA ALA A 659 18.06 3.75 -11.78
C ALA A 659 16.98 3.95 -12.84
N ILE A 660 15.75 3.49 -12.63
CA ILE A 660 14.66 3.74 -13.59
C ILE A 660 14.26 5.22 -13.56
N TRP A 661 14.32 5.89 -14.71
CA TRP A 661 13.98 7.30 -14.87
C TRP A 661 12.63 7.53 -15.54
N GLY A 662 12.21 6.64 -16.42
CA GLY A 662 10.94 6.74 -17.14
C GLY A 662 10.60 5.40 -17.78
N TRP A 663 9.40 5.30 -18.35
CA TRP A 663 8.92 4.11 -19.05
C TRP A 663 8.55 4.48 -20.48
N GLU A 664 9.15 3.81 -21.45
CA GLU A 664 8.84 4.02 -22.86
C GLU A 664 8.09 2.81 -23.41
N PHE A 665 7.04 3.06 -24.19
CA PHE A 665 6.29 2.00 -24.83
C PHE A 665 7.17 1.18 -25.79
N GLY A 666 7.74 1.81 -26.81
CA GLY A 666 8.36 1.11 -27.93
C GLY A 666 9.10 2.07 -28.86
N ASN A 667 9.54 1.60 -30.03
CA ASN A 667 10.31 2.42 -30.96
C ASN A 667 9.54 2.66 -32.27
N GLU A 668 9.24 3.92 -32.58
CA GLU A 668 8.71 4.41 -33.86
C GLU A 668 7.47 3.66 -34.38
N ALA A 669 6.61 3.21 -33.47
CA ALA A 669 5.40 2.45 -33.81
C ALA A 669 4.48 3.21 -34.79
N ASN A 670 4.52 4.54 -34.78
CA ASN A 670 3.76 5.42 -35.66
C ASN A 670 4.25 5.43 -37.12
N LEU A 671 5.41 4.86 -37.45
CA LEU A 671 5.81 4.71 -38.85
C LEU A 671 4.93 3.71 -39.60
N GLY A 672 4.32 2.76 -38.90
CA GLY A 672 3.58 1.65 -39.48
C GLY A 672 2.08 1.87 -39.61
N VAL A 673 1.56 3.09 -39.40
CA VAL A 673 0.12 3.38 -39.40
C VAL A 673 -0.35 4.24 -40.57
N ASP A 674 -1.64 4.11 -40.91
CA ASP A 674 -2.36 4.89 -41.94
C ASP A 674 -1.78 4.78 -43.38
N LEU A 675 -1.02 3.71 -43.65
CA LEU A 675 -0.37 3.46 -44.93
C LEU A 675 -1.31 2.74 -45.93
N HIS A 676 -2.37 3.40 -46.39
CA HIS A 676 -3.30 2.81 -47.37
C HIS A 676 -2.57 2.48 -48.69
N LYS A 677 -2.62 1.21 -49.11
CA LYS A 677 -2.04 0.65 -50.36
C LYS A 677 -0.61 1.13 -50.71
N GLY A 678 0.41 0.38 -50.28
CA GLY A 678 1.75 0.44 -50.88
C GLY A 678 2.92 0.83 -49.96
N GLY A 679 2.68 1.10 -48.68
CA GLY A 679 3.78 1.29 -47.71
C GLY A 679 4.51 -0.02 -47.39
N ARG A 680 5.84 0.04 -47.12
CA ARG A 680 6.65 -1.12 -46.71
C ARG A 680 6.01 -1.84 -45.52
N ARG A 681 5.40 -3.00 -45.78
CA ARG A 681 4.82 -3.91 -44.78
C ARG A 681 5.95 -4.76 -44.20
N SER A 682 6.36 -4.53 -42.97
CA SER A 682 7.26 -5.45 -42.25
C SER A 682 6.46 -6.30 -41.26
N GLY A 683 6.48 -7.62 -41.45
CA GLY A 683 5.85 -8.64 -40.58
C GLY A 683 5.26 -9.82 -41.37
N ILE A 684 5.35 -11.04 -40.83
CA ILE A 684 5.16 -12.32 -41.56
C ILE A 684 3.71 -12.59 -42.02
N LEU A 685 2.70 -11.87 -41.53
CA LEU A 685 1.29 -12.08 -41.92
C LEU A 685 0.77 -10.92 -42.79
N GLY A 686 1.34 -10.79 -43.99
CA GLY A 686 1.00 -9.79 -45.01
C GLY A 686 -0.33 -10.03 -45.74
N GLY A 687 -1.43 -10.21 -45.00
CA GLY A 687 -2.79 -10.29 -45.55
C GLY A 687 -3.51 -8.92 -45.61
N ALA A 688 -4.71 -8.89 -46.19
CA ALA A 688 -5.57 -7.69 -46.29
C ALA A 688 -5.88 -7.04 -44.92
N ASN A 689 -5.78 -7.80 -43.82
CA ASN A 689 -6.04 -7.37 -42.45
C ASN A 689 -4.77 -6.97 -41.67
N SER A 690 -3.74 -6.43 -42.33
CA SER A 690 -2.47 -6.03 -41.70
C SER A 690 -2.28 -4.51 -41.55
N GLU A 691 -3.26 -3.73 -42.00
CA GLU A 691 -3.27 -2.27 -41.85
C GLU A 691 -3.61 -1.89 -40.40
N LEU A 692 -2.81 -1.00 -39.82
CA LEU A 692 -3.03 -0.45 -38.49
C LEU A 692 -3.29 1.05 -38.64
N SER A 693 -4.39 1.57 -38.12
CA SER A 693 -4.65 3.00 -38.09
C SER A 693 -4.01 3.67 -36.86
N SER A 694 -3.78 4.99 -36.92
CA SER A 694 -3.40 5.77 -35.74
C SER A 694 -4.38 5.59 -34.58
N ALA A 695 -5.68 5.48 -34.89
CA ALA A 695 -6.72 5.23 -33.88
C ALA A 695 -6.54 3.87 -33.18
N GLN A 696 -6.23 2.81 -33.93
CA GLN A 696 -5.95 1.49 -33.37
C GLN A 696 -4.64 1.47 -32.57
N LEU A 697 -3.60 2.20 -33.00
CA LEU A 697 -2.32 2.27 -32.27
C LEU A 697 -2.45 2.94 -30.89
N ARG A 698 -3.46 3.77 -30.66
CA ARG A 698 -3.73 4.35 -29.33
C ARG A 698 -4.11 3.30 -28.29
N VAL A 699 -4.69 2.18 -28.70
CA VAL A 699 -5.13 1.10 -27.80
C VAL A 699 -3.96 0.47 -27.03
N PRO A 700 -2.88 -0.01 -27.68
CA PRO A 700 -1.75 -0.57 -26.95
C PRO A 700 -0.98 0.49 -26.16
N PHE A 701 -0.88 1.74 -26.65
CA PHE A 701 -0.28 2.85 -25.89
C PHE A 701 -1.04 3.12 -24.59
N THR A 702 -2.37 3.23 -24.67
CA THR A 702 -3.24 3.46 -23.51
C THR A 702 -3.16 2.28 -22.55
N THR A 703 -3.19 1.05 -23.08
CA THR A 703 -3.07 -0.19 -22.31
C THR A 703 -1.77 -0.24 -21.52
N PHE A 704 -0.64 0.06 -22.16
CA PHE A 704 0.66 0.18 -21.51
C PHE A 704 0.65 1.28 -20.44
N ALA A 705 0.27 2.50 -20.80
CA ALA A 705 0.34 3.65 -19.91
C ALA A 705 -0.54 3.51 -18.66
N GLN A 706 -1.76 2.98 -18.80
CA GLN A 706 -2.63 2.66 -17.68
C GLN A 706 -2.04 1.56 -16.80
N THR A 707 -1.42 0.54 -17.40
CA THR A 707 -0.74 -0.53 -16.66
C THR A 707 0.44 0.02 -15.87
N VAL A 708 1.28 0.85 -16.48
CA VAL A 708 2.38 1.55 -15.79
C VAL A 708 1.81 2.37 -14.64
N ARG A 709 0.81 3.22 -14.85
CA ARG A 709 0.23 4.09 -13.81
C ARG A 709 -0.38 3.34 -12.64
N SER A 710 -0.91 2.14 -12.88
CA SER A 710 -1.41 1.29 -11.80
C SER A 710 -0.32 0.81 -10.82
N ILE A 711 0.95 0.93 -11.21
CA ILE A 711 2.13 0.44 -10.46
C ILE A 711 3.09 1.59 -10.09
N ASP A 712 3.43 2.44 -11.06
CA ASP A 712 4.27 3.64 -10.93
C ASP A 712 3.44 4.91 -11.17
N PRO A 713 2.99 5.58 -10.09
CA PRO A 713 2.11 6.74 -10.19
C PRO A 713 2.88 8.04 -10.53
N SER A 714 4.20 7.99 -10.71
CA SER A 714 5.03 9.20 -10.66
C SER A 714 5.99 9.41 -11.82
N ARG A 715 6.67 8.36 -12.32
CA ARG A 715 7.68 8.53 -13.37
C ARG A 715 7.07 8.89 -14.71
N ILE A 716 7.84 9.54 -15.57
CA ILE A 716 7.39 9.82 -16.93
C ILE A 716 7.05 8.54 -17.69
N ILE A 717 6.05 8.64 -18.55
CA ILE A 717 5.65 7.67 -19.56
C ILE A 717 5.72 8.37 -20.91
N ASP A 718 6.35 7.72 -21.88
CA ASP A 718 6.40 8.15 -23.26
C ASP A 718 6.16 6.98 -24.24
N THR A 719 5.97 7.29 -25.52
CA THR A 719 5.62 6.32 -26.56
C THR A 719 6.78 5.86 -27.42
N GLY A 720 7.90 6.57 -27.40
CA GLY A 720 9.04 6.44 -28.33
C GLY A 720 8.66 6.62 -29.80
N THR A 721 7.66 7.45 -30.09
CA THR A 721 7.27 7.80 -31.46
C THR A 721 8.35 8.62 -32.17
N THR A 722 8.39 8.51 -33.50
CA THR A 722 9.13 9.47 -34.33
C THR A 722 8.26 10.67 -34.69
N ARG A 723 8.83 11.71 -35.32
CA ARG A 723 8.02 12.81 -35.86
C ARG A 723 6.95 12.29 -36.82
N SER A 724 5.83 13.01 -36.88
CA SER A 724 4.78 12.77 -37.87
C SER A 724 5.36 12.81 -39.28
N ARG A 725 4.87 11.90 -40.14
CA ARG A 725 5.08 11.99 -41.58
C ARG A 725 4.50 13.33 -42.09
N PRO A 726 4.99 13.89 -43.21
CA PRO A 726 4.50 15.17 -43.74
C PRO A 726 3.01 15.25 -44.06
N ALA A 727 2.29 14.12 -44.13
CA ALA A 727 0.86 14.05 -44.40
C ALA A 727 0.11 13.20 -43.36
N ALA A 728 0.69 12.92 -42.19
CA ALA A 728 0.13 12.00 -41.19
C ALA A 728 -1.29 12.37 -40.76
N TRP A 729 -1.58 13.66 -40.59
CA TRP A 729 -2.89 14.15 -40.18
C TRP A 729 -3.95 13.93 -41.27
N HIS A 730 -3.61 14.17 -42.53
CA HIS A 730 -4.50 13.88 -43.68
C HIS A 730 -4.65 12.37 -43.89
N MET A 731 -3.56 11.61 -43.82
CA MET A 731 -3.56 10.14 -43.98
C MET A 731 -4.46 9.45 -42.95
N ALA A 732 -4.41 9.87 -41.67
CA ALA A 732 -5.29 9.35 -40.63
C ALA A 732 -6.80 9.61 -40.87
N ARG A 733 -7.14 10.50 -41.81
CA ARG A 733 -8.50 10.83 -42.24
C ARG A 733 -8.85 10.27 -43.61
N GLY A 734 -7.96 9.46 -44.21
CA GLY A 734 -8.12 8.98 -45.58
C GLY A 734 -8.08 10.09 -46.63
N GLN A 735 -7.43 11.22 -46.32
CA GLN A 735 -7.31 12.39 -47.18
C GLN A 735 -5.91 12.48 -47.80
N ASN A 736 -5.83 13.13 -48.97
CA ASN A 736 -4.57 13.51 -49.59
C ASN A 736 -4.25 14.97 -49.23
N GLY A 737 -2.98 15.29 -48.96
CA GLY A 737 -2.56 16.64 -48.62
C GLY A 737 -1.17 16.66 -48.00
N SER A 738 -0.65 17.86 -47.74
CA SER A 738 0.51 18.08 -46.88
C SER A 738 0.05 18.75 -45.60
N ASP A 739 0.55 18.29 -44.46
CA ASP A 739 0.23 18.85 -43.16
C ASP A 739 0.98 20.17 -42.97
N ASN A 740 0.32 21.16 -42.37
CA ASN A 740 1.02 22.29 -41.78
C ASN A 740 1.62 21.92 -40.40
N ALA A 741 2.28 22.87 -39.72
CA ALA A 741 2.96 22.61 -38.45
C ALA A 741 1.99 22.17 -37.34
N GLU A 742 0.84 22.86 -37.24
CA GLU A 742 -0.21 22.56 -36.25
C GLU A 742 -0.83 21.18 -36.49
N GLN A 743 -1.15 20.83 -37.74
CA GLN A 743 -1.64 19.52 -38.13
C GLN A 743 -0.63 18.41 -37.82
N SER A 744 0.64 18.65 -38.13
CA SER A 744 1.73 17.70 -37.84
C SER A 744 1.87 17.44 -36.34
N PHE A 745 1.80 18.49 -35.53
CA PHE A 745 1.84 18.38 -34.06
C PHE A 745 0.57 17.75 -33.50
N SER A 746 -0.61 18.07 -34.04
CA SER A 746 -1.89 17.45 -33.67
C SER A 746 -1.86 15.93 -33.87
N ALA A 747 -1.21 15.44 -34.93
CA ALA A 747 -1.01 14.01 -35.15
C ALA A 747 -0.11 13.36 -34.06
N LEU A 748 0.96 14.05 -33.61
CA LEU A 748 1.78 13.59 -32.48
C LEU A 748 1.00 13.58 -31.16
N LEU A 749 0.25 14.65 -30.89
CA LEU A 749 -0.53 14.79 -29.67
C LEU A 749 -1.63 13.72 -29.58
N THR A 750 -2.25 13.36 -30.71
CA THR A 750 -3.24 12.28 -30.80
C THR A 750 -2.66 10.93 -30.36
N LEU A 751 -1.37 10.70 -30.61
CA LEU A 751 -0.62 9.52 -30.20
C LEU A 751 0.03 9.65 -28.82
N THR A 752 -0.25 10.72 -28.07
CA THR A 752 0.20 10.94 -26.69
C THR A 752 -1.00 11.08 -25.73
N PRO A 753 -1.95 10.12 -25.70
CA PRO A 753 -3.12 10.20 -24.82
C PRO A 753 -2.73 10.12 -23.34
N ASP A 754 -3.52 10.73 -22.46
CA ASP A 754 -3.36 10.51 -21.03
C ASP A 754 -3.51 9.01 -20.68
N PRO A 755 -2.69 8.47 -19.76
CA PRO A 755 -1.79 9.16 -18.84
C PRO A 755 -0.31 9.24 -19.29
N ILE A 756 -0.03 9.34 -20.59
CA ILE A 756 1.33 9.54 -21.13
C ILE A 756 1.75 10.99 -20.92
N ASP A 757 2.91 11.25 -20.31
CA ASP A 757 3.28 12.62 -19.90
C ASP A 757 4.14 13.36 -20.92
N VAL A 758 4.89 12.63 -21.74
CA VAL A 758 5.95 13.16 -22.60
C VAL A 758 5.62 12.94 -24.07
N ILE A 759 5.83 13.97 -24.88
CA ILE A 759 5.76 13.85 -26.35
C ILE A 759 7.13 13.42 -26.85
N SER A 760 7.22 12.23 -27.45
CA SER A 760 8.48 11.68 -27.96
C SER A 760 8.58 11.85 -29.49
N VAL A 761 9.75 12.26 -29.96
CA VAL A 761 10.08 12.44 -31.39
C VAL A 761 11.51 12.01 -31.69
N HIS A 762 11.75 11.55 -32.92
CA HIS A 762 13.09 11.28 -33.46
C HIS A 762 13.34 12.18 -34.67
N VAL A 763 14.55 12.73 -34.81
CA VAL A 763 14.89 13.68 -35.88
C VAL A 763 16.25 13.34 -36.48
N TYR A 764 16.26 12.92 -37.75
CA TYR A 764 17.47 12.49 -38.48
C TYR A 764 17.79 13.30 -39.74
N GLU A 765 16.87 14.14 -40.21
CA GLU A 765 16.96 14.76 -41.53
C GLU A 765 17.83 16.03 -41.53
N LYS A 766 18.25 16.44 -42.74
CA LYS A 766 18.74 17.80 -42.98
C LYS A 766 17.52 18.71 -43.10
N ALA A 767 17.56 19.87 -42.44
CA ALA A 767 16.38 20.67 -42.16
C ALA A 767 15.59 21.25 -43.36
N LYS A 768 16.02 21.06 -44.61
CA LYS A 768 15.42 21.71 -45.78
C LYS A 768 14.19 20.94 -46.29
N GLY A 769 13.00 21.49 -46.07
CA GLY A 769 11.74 21.02 -46.67
C GLY A 769 11.11 19.78 -46.05
N THR A 770 11.58 19.35 -44.86
CA THR A 770 11.13 18.09 -44.24
C THR A 770 10.26 18.27 -42.99
N TYR A 771 10.12 19.50 -42.50
CA TYR A 771 9.15 19.89 -41.47
C TYR A 771 8.34 21.10 -41.94
N PRO A 772 7.01 21.07 -41.80
CA PRO A 772 6.19 22.23 -42.17
C PRO A 772 6.53 23.44 -41.29
N GLY A 773 6.91 24.55 -41.91
CA GLY A 773 7.15 25.83 -41.21
C GLY A 773 8.55 26.03 -40.61
N ALA A 774 9.49 25.08 -40.75
CA ALA A 774 10.88 25.29 -40.34
C ALA A 774 11.88 24.69 -41.32
N ASN A 775 12.96 25.43 -41.61
CA ASN A 775 14.03 25.02 -42.53
C ASN A 775 15.39 24.81 -41.83
N SER A 776 15.43 24.84 -40.49
CA SER A 776 16.63 24.59 -39.67
C SER A 776 16.31 23.64 -38.52
N ILE A 777 17.29 22.87 -38.03
CA ILE A 777 17.09 21.95 -36.89
C ILE A 777 16.63 22.73 -35.65
N ALA A 778 17.22 23.89 -35.39
CA ALA A 778 16.81 24.79 -34.32
C ALA A 778 15.35 25.25 -34.46
N GLY A 779 14.90 25.56 -35.68
CA GLY A 779 13.51 25.92 -35.95
C GLY A 779 12.55 24.77 -35.68
N ILE A 780 12.88 23.56 -36.12
CA ILE A 780 12.09 22.34 -35.87
C ILE A 780 11.95 22.07 -34.38
N LEU A 781 13.08 22.06 -33.64
CA LEU A 781 13.06 21.78 -32.20
C LEU A 781 12.36 22.89 -31.40
N SER A 782 12.51 24.15 -31.82
CA SER A 782 11.83 25.27 -31.17
C SER A 782 10.32 25.20 -31.34
N ASP A 783 9.83 24.85 -32.53
CA ASP A 783 8.39 24.73 -32.79
C ASP A 783 7.77 23.53 -32.05
N LEU A 784 8.45 22.37 -32.08
CA LEU A 784 8.04 21.18 -31.35
C LEU A 784 8.02 21.43 -29.83
N ASN A 785 9.07 22.04 -29.27
CA ASN A 785 9.14 22.27 -27.83
C ASN A 785 8.11 23.31 -27.37
N ARG A 786 7.87 24.36 -28.17
CA ARG A 786 6.82 25.35 -27.91
C ARG A 786 5.43 24.70 -27.92
N SER A 787 5.15 23.88 -28.93
CA SER A 787 3.86 23.19 -29.05
C SER A 787 3.64 22.17 -27.94
N ALA A 788 4.70 21.44 -27.55
CA ALA A 788 4.70 20.51 -26.43
C ALA A 788 4.44 21.23 -25.09
N ALA A 789 5.11 22.35 -24.85
CA ALA A 789 4.87 23.20 -23.69
C ALA A 789 3.42 23.75 -23.65
N ALA A 790 2.87 24.17 -24.80
CA ALA A 790 1.48 24.62 -24.90
C ALA A 790 0.48 23.49 -24.56
N ALA A 791 0.81 22.24 -24.91
CA ALA A 791 0.05 21.05 -24.54
C ALA A 791 0.32 20.57 -23.09
N ARG A 792 1.17 21.28 -22.32
CA ARG A 792 1.62 20.91 -20.96
C ARG A 792 2.22 19.50 -20.88
N LYS A 793 2.92 19.08 -21.93
CA LYS A 793 3.67 17.81 -21.99
C LYS A 793 5.09 18.11 -22.46
N PRO A 794 6.15 17.83 -21.68
CA PRO A 794 7.51 18.12 -22.11
C PRO A 794 7.91 17.28 -23.34
N LEU A 795 8.81 17.83 -24.15
CA LEU A 795 9.35 17.18 -25.34
C LEU A 795 10.53 16.26 -24.98
N PHE A 796 10.55 15.07 -25.57
CA PHE A 796 11.70 14.17 -25.60
C PHE A 796 12.17 13.94 -27.04
N LEU A 797 13.36 14.42 -27.37
CA LEU A 797 14.06 14.07 -28.60
C LEU A 797 14.75 12.70 -28.42
N GLY A 798 14.00 11.62 -28.57
CA GLY A 798 14.43 10.25 -28.28
C GLY A 798 15.63 9.78 -29.13
N GLU A 799 15.78 10.31 -30.35
CA GLU A 799 16.90 9.99 -31.23
C GLU A 799 17.31 11.19 -32.10
N PHE A 800 18.62 11.43 -32.18
CA PHE A 800 19.24 12.35 -33.14
C PHE A 800 20.63 11.85 -33.60
N PRO A 801 21.09 12.22 -34.81
CA PRO A 801 22.31 11.71 -35.40
C PRO A 801 23.57 12.41 -34.87
N THR A 802 24.68 11.67 -34.80
CA THR A 802 26.01 12.19 -34.45
C THR A 802 27.11 11.64 -35.38
N ARG A 803 26.80 11.59 -36.70
CA ARG A 803 27.66 10.90 -37.70
C ARG A 803 29.04 11.51 -37.82
N GLU A 804 29.08 12.84 -37.86
CA GLU A 804 30.26 13.68 -38.06
C GLU A 804 30.22 14.85 -37.05
N PRO A 805 31.36 15.44 -36.67
CA PRO A 805 31.43 16.52 -35.68
C PRO A 805 30.50 17.70 -35.98
N ALA A 806 30.44 18.16 -37.23
CA ALA A 806 29.60 19.30 -37.62
C ALA A 806 28.10 19.02 -37.43
N GLN A 807 27.64 17.80 -37.73
CA GLN A 807 26.24 17.42 -37.52
C GLN A 807 25.91 17.29 -36.03
N ALA A 808 26.79 16.66 -35.25
CA ALA A 808 26.61 16.56 -33.81
C ALA A 808 26.53 17.96 -33.17
N GLN A 809 27.36 18.90 -33.64
CA GLN A 809 27.38 20.28 -33.17
C GLN A 809 26.07 21.00 -33.50
N GLU A 810 25.57 20.88 -34.74
CA GLU A 810 24.30 21.49 -35.16
C GLU A 810 23.13 21.05 -34.27
N PHE A 811 23.01 19.75 -34.01
CA PHE A 811 21.94 19.22 -33.16
C PHE A 811 22.09 19.65 -31.70
N ILE A 812 23.29 19.59 -31.13
CA ILE A 812 23.53 19.99 -29.73
C ILE A 812 23.20 21.48 -29.54
N GLN A 813 23.66 22.34 -30.44
CA GLN A 813 23.34 23.77 -30.39
C GLN A 813 21.84 24.04 -30.56
N ALA A 814 21.17 23.30 -31.43
CA ALA A 814 19.72 23.39 -31.59
C ALA A 814 18.95 22.94 -30.33
N ILE A 815 19.41 21.88 -29.66
CA ILE A 815 18.85 21.39 -28.39
C ILE A 815 19.01 22.45 -27.28
N GLU A 816 20.19 23.06 -27.18
CA GLU A 816 20.47 24.13 -26.21
C GLU A 816 19.63 25.38 -26.49
N ALA A 817 19.55 25.80 -27.75
CA ALA A 817 18.79 26.99 -28.16
C ALA A 817 17.28 26.80 -27.96
N ALA A 818 16.74 25.63 -28.33
CA ALA A 818 15.33 25.31 -28.15
C ALA A 818 14.97 24.91 -26.70
N ARG A 819 15.97 24.70 -25.83
CA ARG A 819 15.82 24.19 -24.45
C ARG A 819 15.01 22.90 -24.38
N VAL A 820 15.35 21.92 -25.21
CA VAL A 820 14.64 20.63 -25.22
C VAL A 820 14.85 19.91 -23.86
N PRO A 821 13.79 19.52 -23.12
CA PRO A 821 13.92 18.94 -21.78
C PRO A 821 14.68 17.61 -21.71
N LEU A 822 14.52 16.76 -22.72
CA LEU A 822 15.16 15.46 -22.73
C LEU A 822 15.61 15.13 -24.14
N SER A 823 16.81 14.56 -24.31
CA SER A 823 17.30 14.13 -25.62
C SER A 823 18.22 12.92 -25.51
N ALA A 824 18.34 12.10 -26.55
CA ALA A 824 19.33 11.02 -26.60
C ALA A 824 19.92 10.84 -27.99
N PHE A 825 21.25 10.75 -28.10
CA PHE A 825 21.89 10.53 -29.39
C PHE A 825 21.75 9.07 -29.83
N TRP A 826 21.75 8.85 -31.14
CA TRP A 826 21.78 7.53 -31.75
C TRP A 826 23.14 7.27 -32.43
N VAL A 827 23.90 6.22 -32.10
CA VAL A 827 23.66 5.16 -31.09
C VAL A 827 24.98 4.72 -30.45
N PHE A 828 24.94 4.37 -29.16
CA PHE A 828 26.08 3.83 -28.44
C PHE A 828 26.18 2.31 -28.58
N ASP A 829 27.39 1.85 -28.92
CA ASP A 829 27.82 0.45 -28.87
C ASP A 829 26.91 -0.53 -29.64
N LEU A 830 26.64 -0.20 -30.90
CA LEU A 830 25.94 -1.02 -31.88
C LEU A 830 26.81 -1.25 -33.13
N PRO A 831 27.67 -2.29 -33.14
CA PRO A 831 28.61 -2.56 -34.24
C PRO A 831 27.98 -2.69 -35.63
N ALA A 832 26.71 -3.11 -35.71
CA ALA A 832 25.96 -3.18 -36.97
C ALA A 832 25.82 -1.82 -37.68
N GLN A 833 26.09 -0.70 -36.99
CA GLN A 833 26.08 0.66 -37.54
C GLN A 833 27.47 1.33 -37.49
N GLU A 834 28.57 0.56 -37.44
CA GLU A 834 29.93 1.11 -37.37
C GLU A 834 30.23 2.10 -38.50
N ALA A 835 29.85 1.74 -39.73
CA ALA A 835 30.07 2.57 -40.91
C ALA A 835 29.22 3.84 -40.94
N THR A 836 28.18 3.95 -40.11
CA THR A 836 27.17 5.02 -40.24
C THR A 836 27.07 5.90 -39.00
N MET A 837 26.75 5.32 -37.84
CA MET A 837 26.29 6.09 -36.66
C MET A 837 26.74 5.53 -35.31
N ASN A 838 27.45 4.40 -35.27
CA ASN A 838 27.90 3.82 -34.01
C ASN A 838 28.92 4.74 -33.32
N VAL A 839 28.68 4.98 -32.03
CA VAL A 839 29.59 5.67 -31.12
C VAL A 839 30.11 4.66 -30.10
N SER A 840 31.43 4.57 -29.96
CA SER A 840 32.08 3.82 -28.89
C SER A 840 33.26 4.61 -28.35
N PHE A 841 33.78 4.22 -27.18
CA PHE A 841 34.98 4.84 -26.62
C PHE A 841 36.25 4.56 -27.43
N THR A 842 36.20 3.64 -28.40
CA THR A 842 37.37 3.17 -29.14
C THR A 842 37.34 3.53 -30.62
N ASN A 843 36.25 4.13 -31.13
CA ASN A 843 36.11 4.48 -32.54
C ASN A 843 36.25 5.99 -32.78
N GLN A 844 36.26 6.37 -34.07
CA GLN A 844 36.48 7.76 -34.50
C GLN A 844 35.37 8.73 -34.03
N ARG A 845 34.23 8.23 -33.53
CA ARG A 845 33.12 9.05 -33.04
C ARG A 845 33.14 9.29 -31.53
N ALA A 846 34.21 8.90 -30.83
CA ALA A 846 34.38 9.15 -29.40
C ALA A 846 34.28 10.64 -29.02
N PHE A 847 34.52 11.57 -29.97
CA PHE A 847 34.32 13.02 -29.77
C PHE A 847 32.92 13.39 -29.26
N VAL A 848 31.90 12.56 -29.53
CA VAL A 848 30.51 12.81 -29.12
C VAL A 848 30.37 12.92 -27.60
N PHE A 849 31.15 12.14 -26.84
CA PHE A 849 31.07 12.16 -25.37
C PHE A 849 31.47 13.51 -24.80
N ASP A 850 32.57 14.10 -25.29
CA ASP A 850 33.05 15.41 -24.82
C ASP A 850 32.05 16.52 -25.17
N MET A 851 31.46 16.46 -26.37
CA MET A 851 30.47 17.45 -26.79
C MET A 851 29.21 17.38 -25.92
N ILE A 852 28.71 16.18 -25.63
CA ILE A 852 27.52 15.99 -24.81
C ILE A 852 27.79 16.32 -23.35
N ALA A 853 28.96 15.96 -22.81
CA ALA A 853 29.35 16.31 -21.45
C ALA A 853 29.35 17.84 -21.25
N LYS A 854 29.93 18.59 -22.19
CA LYS A 854 29.92 20.06 -22.18
C LYS A 854 28.50 20.62 -22.28
N ALA A 855 27.68 20.08 -23.19
CA ALA A 855 26.29 20.51 -23.34
C ALA A 855 25.46 20.24 -22.08
N ASN A 856 25.61 19.06 -21.44
CA ASN A 856 24.93 18.74 -20.19
C ASN A 856 25.36 19.67 -19.05
N GLN A 857 26.64 20.07 -18.98
CA GLN A 857 27.09 21.07 -18.01
C GLN A 857 26.44 22.44 -18.26
N ALA A 858 26.32 22.86 -19.53
CA ALA A 858 25.66 24.12 -19.91
C ALA A 858 24.14 24.10 -19.64
N LEU A 859 23.47 22.98 -19.91
CA LEU A 859 22.04 22.79 -19.68
C LEU A 859 21.66 22.72 -18.19
N GLN A 860 22.55 22.21 -17.34
CA GLN A 860 22.32 22.07 -15.89
C GLN A 860 22.70 23.33 -15.08
N SER A 861 23.51 24.24 -15.66
CA SER A 861 23.94 25.49 -15.02
C SER A 861 23.01 26.68 -15.29
N ARG A 862 21.99 26.52 -16.14
CA ARG A 862 21.04 27.56 -16.57
C ARG A 862 19.60 27.18 -16.30
#